data_AF-A0A424JEJ2-F1
#
_entry.id   AF-A0A424JEJ2-F1
#
_cell.length_a   1.000
_cell.length_b   1.000
_cell.length_c   1.000
_cell.angle_alpha   90.00
_cell.angle_beta   90.00
_cell.angle_gamma   90.00
#
_symmetry.space_group_name_H-M   'P 1'
#
loop_
_entity.id
_entity.type
_entity.pdbx_description
1 polymer ?
#
loop_
_entity_poly.entity_id
_entity_poly.type
_entity_poly.pdbx_seq_one_letter_code
_entity_poly.pdbx_strand_id
1 'polypeptide(L)'
;MKNFIFLILSFLLTAQDWNYSADILEKSNENDREVRIFKSNKIGNKQVVIYKDTISIYTNQAKQYIDTKELHLIGPVTMINGQDSLQCKNMIFWYEIDSLHAFGNVNFKFKENFLETDSLMYVQTDGYRGYSFVANNKAKFIDPEYSIEAQTIKYNDITQRMILKNNVFLKSKNQGANGNFIDLLFQDSLINEMFINNDAYIYNNHYAKVNQGSFQLFKDEINGNQIKANFNGKNLDKIHVKGMAESKYYVVNDSTFLMGFNEATGDTMRFQYDDIQNIEQILISGDARGLFSPEKGKTKLDSTLIYQSNKINYKIKEQITYLEDEVKITYQNTELSSSLVDVDWKNNMLYAHSKDSSSARIVSQNQKPMMGDKLEFDLINKKGIINLGETTVRDGIYKSKTIFREDPNIYHMNKSIYTTCEHEHPHYYFRSPKMKMIQGERIITKPLFLYIFDVPIIGLPFAILPSTSGGRQSGWIMPSFGVSNSSGTFFQKLGYYWAPNDYLDSKILMDFYDEDRIELNSSLRYVKRYKYSGNISSTYKRKLNESNDISDLFSNKSIENFDIKWLHNQQIDNTQNFNVNWIYVTSSDFYNDSYDLNTRTQQKLESSAAYSKVWSAYNNRLSISLSESYDLNKESEIPNCINIDEDGYCQEEQVFYRSRVLPNLRFSHSNSKLFGQGDRWYNSIYFNMSSQYKGFQKIGSIYKGGTLDNDNFDSEVSDTLRFDNSFKHSLNFSMPLKLFNWLNINPSLNLNEGWIFRYNYNGFEREGFKRRLTGGFNLSSSTTIYGLFELNKFNINSIRHILTPTLSLNYTPNFSKPVLGIDLGYFNDDQNPNTNDDYFNNSMIGSTPTNEIRKINLNLSNNFQMKLNDSIQTKIDFLRWNISTGYNFMADEFKLDLIKSRINYSPNETFDFDFTMYNEPYKLDENLNRINQYASFPTLTYLQGSTDISLFGNKKIIANENIEIDTLNIDQESQLYNSNKFFDPGISNNTIWELDLRLGAKLQKTIIDNDIGWDKTLWVQPILKLNLTEKWKMTYAGQIDIINSQIVSHNMYFYRTLHCWEFGFKWWPTGAGSGFLLNIRVKSPDLKDIKLKSSGGRLFGL
;
A
#
# COMPACT_ATOMS: atom_id res chain seq x y z
N MET A 1 -55.43 55.89 -61.76
CA MET A 1 -56.57 56.66 -62.31
C MET A 1 -56.09 58.09 -62.52
N LYS A 2 -56.15 58.57 -63.78
CA LYS A 2 -56.14 59.98 -64.25
C LYS A 2 -54.95 60.93 -63.95
N ASN A 3 -54.22 61.24 -65.03
CA ASN A 3 -53.73 62.54 -65.52
C ASN A 3 -54.05 63.79 -64.65
N PHE A 4 -53.10 64.72 -64.52
CA PHE A 4 -53.11 65.99 -65.28
C PHE A 4 -51.81 66.82 -65.14
N ILE A 5 -51.66 67.71 -66.12
CA ILE A 5 -50.50 68.48 -66.60
C ILE A 5 -50.47 69.92 -66.04
N PHE A 6 -49.25 70.47 -65.86
CA PHE A 6 -48.79 71.89 -65.86
C PHE A 6 -49.63 73.01 -65.19
N LEU A 7 -48.98 73.90 -64.42
CA LEU A 7 -48.40 75.16 -64.94
C LEU A 7 -47.57 75.92 -63.88
N ILE A 8 -46.49 76.53 -64.34
CA ILE A 8 -45.64 77.50 -63.64
C ILE A 8 -46.36 78.85 -63.55
N LEU A 9 -46.33 79.53 -62.41
CA LEU A 9 -46.16 80.99 -62.37
C LEU A 9 -45.60 81.46 -61.01
N SER A 10 -44.38 81.95 -61.06
CA SER A 10 -43.67 82.69 -60.02
C SER A 10 -44.27 84.08 -59.81
N PHE A 11 -44.48 84.50 -58.56
CA PHE A 11 -44.49 85.92 -58.17
C PHE A 11 -44.01 86.10 -56.71
N LEU A 12 -42.81 86.68 -56.59
CA LEU A 12 -42.34 87.63 -55.55
C LEU A 12 -42.57 87.30 -54.06
N LEU A 13 -41.52 86.75 -53.43
CA LEU A 13 -41.26 86.89 -52.00
C LEU A 13 -40.75 88.31 -51.71
N THR A 14 -41.53 89.10 -50.96
CA THR A 14 -41.01 90.30 -50.29
C THR A 14 -40.19 89.87 -49.09
N ALA A 15 -38.89 90.20 -49.07
CA ALA A 15 -38.07 90.07 -47.88
C ALA A 15 -38.62 90.99 -46.79
N GLN A 16 -39.28 90.44 -45.77
CA GLN A 16 -39.62 91.16 -44.55
C GLN A 16 -38.34 91.35 -43.71
N ASP A 17 -38.01 92.60 -43.42
CA ASP A 17 -36.90 92.99 -42.57
C ASP A 17 -37.16 92.62 -41.10
N TRP A 18 -36.09 92.26 -40.37
CA TRP A 18 -36.14 92.01 -38.93
C TRP A 18 -36.47 93.30 -38.17
N ASN A 19 -37.34 93.22 -37.15
CA ASN A 19 -37.68 94.38 -36.31
C ASN A 19 -36.80 94.39 -35.05
N TYR A 20 -36.30 95.57 -34.71
CA TYR A 20 -35.41 95.80 -33.56
C TYR A 20 -36.08 96.78 -32.60
N SER A 21 -36.11 96.45 -31.30
CA SER A 21 -36.71 97.31 -30.26
C SER A 21 -35.81 98.48 -29.82
N ALA A 22 -34.60 98.60 -30.37
CA ALA A 22 -33.61 99.62 -30.05
C ALA A 22 -33.15 100.33 -31.33
N ASP A 23 -33.00 101.65 -31.26
CA ASP A 23 -32.47 102.47 -32.35
C ASP A 23 -30.98 102.16 -32.60
N ILE A 24 -30.51 102.34 -33.85
CA ILE A 24 -29.11 102.14 -34.23
C ILE A 24 -28.24 103.12 -33.42
N LEU A 25 -27.38 102.58 -32.57
CA LEU A 25 -26.55 103.38 -31.67
C LEU A 25 -25.25 103.83 -32.35
N GLU A 26 -24.68 102.96 -33.20
CA GLU A 26 -23.43 103.20 -33.90
C GLU A 26 -23.39 102.36 -35.20
N LYS A 27 -23.00 102.99 -36.32
CA LYS A 27 -22.59 102.29 -37.55
C LYS A 27 -21.07 102.35 -37.62
N SER A 28 -20.41 101.19 -37.64
CA SER A 28 -18.96 101.09 -37.72
C SER A 28 -18.56 100.05 -38.77
N ASN A 29 -17.42 100.27 -39.44
CA ASN A 29 -16.76 99.22 -40.20
C ASN A 29 -15.80 98.48 -39.27
N GLU A 30 -16.15 97.25 -38.89
CA GLU A 30 -15.23 96.33 -38.23
C GLU A 30 -14.74 95.32 -39.29
N ASN A 31 -13.42 95.26 -39.54
CA ASN A 31 -12.79 94.32 -40.47
C ASN A 31 -13.39 94.31 -41.90
N ASP A 32 -13.53 95.48 -42.53
CA ASP A 32 -14.10 95.67 -43.88
C ASP A 32 -15.54 95.16 -44.08
N ARG A 33 -16.33 95.06 -42.99
CA ARG A 33 -17.75 94.69 -43.02
C ARG A 33 -18.62 95.80 -42.42
N GLU A 34 -19.76 96.09 -43.03
CA GLU A 34 -20.71 97.07 -42.47
C GLU A 34 -21.44 96.46 -41.25
N VAL A 35 -21.23 97.05 -40.07
CA VAL A 35 -21.83 96.59 -38.80
C VAL A 35 -22.77 97.62 -38.22
N ARG A 36 -23.99 97.18 -37.85
CA ARG A 36 -24.95 97.96 -37.06
C ARG A 36 -24.96 97.48 -35.61
N ILE A 37 -24.66 98.37 -34.67
CA ILE A 37 -24.65 98.03 -33.24
C ILE A 37 -25.95 98.54 -32.59
N PHE A 38 -26.69 97.63 -31.97
CA PHE A 38 -27.91 97.88 -31.22
C PHE A 38 -27.65 97.66 -29.72
N LYS A 39 -27.89 98.69 -28.90
CA LYS A 39 -27.72 98.65 -27.44
C LYS A 39 -28.82 99.51 -26.79
N SER A 40 -29.38 99.10 -25.66
CA SER A 40 -30.48 99.84 -25.02
C SER A 40 -29.98 101.03 -24.19
N ASN A 41 -30.53 102.23 -24.41
CA ASN A 41 -30.13 103.50 -23.76
C ASN A 41 -31.08 103.99 -22.63
N LYS A 42 -31.98 103.16 -22.09
CA LYS A 42 -32.94 103.56 -21.03
C LYS A 42 -32.70 102.85 -19.70
N ILE A 43 -32.55 103.64 -18.63
CA ILE A 43 -32.51 103.20 -17.23
C ILE A 43 -33.91 102.71 -16.83
N GLY A 44 -34.13 101.40 -16.71
CA GLY A 44 -35.35 100.88 -16.06
C GLY A 44 -35.89 99.51 -16.50
N ASN A 45 -35.68 99.05 -17.73
CA ASN A 45 -35.90 97.64 -18.07
C ASN A 45 -35.04 97.21 -19.27
N LYS A 46 -34.48 96.01 -19.12
CA LYS A 46 -33.17 95.58 -19.62
C LYS A 46 -33.36 94.62 -20.80
N GLN A 47 -32.59 94.81 -21.88
CA GLN A 47 -32.41 93.95 -23.08
C GLN A 47 -32.91 94.59 -24.41
N VAL A 48 -32.10 94.42 -25.47
CA VAL A 48 -32.44 94.57 -26.89
C VAL A 48 -33.29 93.38 -27.30
N VAL A 49 -34.47 93.65 -27.87
CA VAL A 49 -35.38 92.63 -28.39
C VAL A 49 -35.35 92.69 -29.92
N ILE A 50 -35.11 91.55 -30.55
CA ILE A 50 -35.05 91.37 -32.00
C ILE A 50 -36.11 90.34 -32.35
N TYR A 51 -37.04 90.68 -33.24
CA TYR A 51 -38.13 89.77 -33.57
C TYR A 51 -38.47 89.75 -35.06
N LYS A 52 -38.83 88.56 -35.54
CA LYS A 52 -39.31 88.29 -36.90
C LYS A 52 -40.15 87.01 -36.87
N ASP A 53 -41.37 87.10 -37.39
CA ASP A 53 -42.36 86.02 -37.40
C ASP A 53 -42.56 85.38 -36.02
N THR A 54 -42.11 84.14 -35.84
CA THR A 54 -42.21 83.37 -34.59
C THR A 54 -40.98 83.50 -33.69
N ILE A 55 -39.91 84.14 -34.17
CA ILE A 55 -38.62 84.27 -33.47
C ILE A 55 -38.57 85.60 -32.70
N SER A 56 -38.28 85.52 -31.39
CA SER A 56 -38.01 86.65 -30.51
C SER A 56 -36.71 86.41 -29.72
N ILE A 57 -35.71 87.25 -29.94
CA ILE A 57 -34.38 87.17 -29.32
C ILE A 57 -34.19 88.36 -28.39
N TYR A 58 -33.83 88.08 -27.14
CA TYR A 58 -33.54 89.05 -26.08
C TYR A 58 -32.04 88.99 -25.77
N THR A 59 -31.32 90.11 -25.82
CA THR A 59 -29.88 90.19 -25.48
C THR A 59 -29.52 91.55 -24.91
N ASN A 60 -28.33 91.75 -24.32
CA ASN A 60 -27.92 93.09 -23.87
C ASN A 60 -27.46 93.99 -25.03
N GLN A 61 -26.82 93.39 -26.04
CA GLN A 61 -26.28 94.09 -27.19
C GLN A 61 -26.30 93.17 -28.41
N ALA A 62 -26.72 93.68 -29.56
CA ALA A 62 -26.71 92.96 -30.82
C ALA A 62 -25.89 93.71 -31.86
N LYS A 63 -24.97 93.02 -32.53
CA LYS A 63 -24.26 93.52 -33.71
C LYS A 63 -24.79 92.79 -34.93
N GLN A 64 -25.35 93.53 -35.88
CA GLN A 64 -25.81 92.99 -37.16
C GLN A 64 -24.75 93.27 -38.22
N TYR A 65 -24.24 92.21 -38.84
CA TYR A 65 -23.37 92.27 -40.01
C TYR A 65 -24.22 92.08 -41.27
N ILE A 66 -24.29 93.09 -42.12
CA ILE A 66 -25.22 93.12 -43.25
C ILE A 66 -24.74 92.19 -44.37
N ASP A 67 -23.45 92.30 -44.74
CA ASP A 67 -22.87 91.57 -45.88
C ASP A 67 -22.91 90.06 -45.69
N THR A 68 -22.73 89.59 -44.46
CA THR A 68 -22.70 88.18 -44.10
C THR A 68 -24.00 87.69 -43.46
N LYS A 69 -25.00 88.57 -43.29
CA LYS A 69 -26.31 88.29 -42.68
C LYS A 69 -26.23 87.58 -41.33
N GLU A 70 -25.38 88.11 -40.44
CA GLU A 70 -25.13 87.55 -39.12
C GLU A 70 -25.59 88.50 -38.01
N LEU A 71 -26.13 87.94 -36.93
CA LEU A 71 -26.47 88.64 -35.70
C LEU A 71 -25.59 88.12 -34.57
N HIS A 72 -24.63 88.93 -34.12
CA HIS A 72 -23.78 88.63 -32.97
C HIS A 72 -24.41 89.25 -31.72
N LEU A 73 -24.87 88.40 -30.81
CA LEU A 73 -25.66 88.72 -29.63
C LEU A 73 -24.77 88.54 -28.40
N ILE A 74 -24.54 89.62 -27.67
CA ILE A 74 -23.53 89.71 -26.62
C ILE A 74 -24.20 90.00 -25.27
N GLY A 75 -23.91 89.17 -24.27
CA GLY A 75 -24.60 89.16 -22.98
C GLY A 75 -25.83 88.27 -23.00
N PRO A 76 -26.37 87.89 -21.82
CA PRO A 76 -27.35 86.80 -21.67
C PRO A 76 -28.42 86.85 -22.74
N VAL A 77 -28.42 85.84 -23.60
CA VAL A 77 -29.27 85.72 -24.77
C VAL A 77 -30.38 84.73 -24.46
N THR A 78 -31.62 85.16 -24.65
CA THR A 78 -32.79 84.28 -24.65
C THR A 78 -33.43 84.36 -26.04
N MET A 79 -33.48 83.27 -26.79
CA MET A 79 -34.23 83.16 -28.02
C MET A 79 -35.47 82.33 -27.78
N ILE A 80 -36.62 82.79 -28.27
CA ILE A 80 -37.90 82.06 -28.25
C ILE A 80 -38.35 81.94 -29.70
N ASN A 81 -38.60 80.73 -30.19
CA ASN A 81 -39.14 80.49 -31.53
C ASN A 81 -40.37 79.58 -31.42
N GLY A 82 -41.56 80.18 -31.34
CA GLY A 82 -42.80 79.43 -31.07
C GLY A 82 -42.76 78.72 -29.70
N GLN A 83 -42.67 77.39 -29.69
CA GLN A 83 -42.52 76.57 -28.47
C GLN A 83 -41.05 76.29 -28.09
N ASP A 84 -40.10 76.63 -28.96
CA ASP A 84 -38.68 76.41 -28.73
C ASP A 84 -38.08 77.57 -27.94
N SER A 85 -37.14 77.29 -27.04
CA SER A 85 -36.43 78.31 -26.26
C SER A 85 -34.95 77.97 -26.08
N LEU A 86 -34.07 78.93 -26.34
CA LEU A 86 -32.63 78.83 -26.17
C LEU A 86 -32.14 79.91 -25.20
N GLN A 87 -31.37 79.52 -24.19
CA GLN A 87 -30.69 80.44 -23.28
C GLN A 87 -29.18 80.24 -23.36
N CYS A 88 -28.38 81.30 -23.45
CA CYS A 88 -26.92 81.23 -23.42
C CYS A 88 -26.28 82.57 -23.02
N LYS A 89 -24.95 82.63 -22.85
CA LYS A 89 -24.23 83.88 -22.57
C LYS A 89 -24.03 84.76 -23.80
N ASN A 90 -23.69 84.17 -24.94
CA ASN A 90 -23.50 84.86 -26.22
C ASN A 90 -23.98 83.96 -27.37
N MET A 91 -24.47 84.54 -28.47
CA MET A 91 -24.93 83.78 -29.64
C MET A 91 -24.59 84.49 -30.94
N ILE A 92 -24.17 83.73 -31.95
CA ILE A 92 -24.13 84.19 -33.34
C ILE A 92 -25.32 83.53 -34.04
N PHE A 93 -26.16 84.31 -34.70
CA PHE A 93 -27.36 83.83 -35.40
C PHE A 93 -27.30 84.23 -36.88
N TRP A 94 -27.28 83.24 -37.76
CA TRP A 94 -27.31 83.40 -39.21
C TRP A 94 -28.75 83.29 -39.69
N TYR A 95 -29.37 84.45 -39.96
CA TYR A 95 -30.81 84.54 -40.18
C TYR A 95 -31.27 84.23 -41.61
N GLU A 96 -30.36 83.94 -42.55
CA GLU A 96 -30.73 83.48 -43.89
C GLU A 96 -30.95 81.96 -43.95
N ILE A 97 -30.25 81.23 -43.10
CA ILE A 97 -30.22 79.76 -43.07
C ILE A 97 -30.70 79.21 -41.71
N ASP A 98 -31.32 80.06 -40.90
CA ASP A 98 -31.86 79.76 -39.56
C ASP A 98 -30.92 78.91 -38.69
N SER A 99 -29.63 79.27 -38.72
CA SER A 99 -28.55 78.55 -38.04
C SER A 99 -27.94 79.42 -36.95
N LEU A 100 -27.37 78.80 -35.92
CA LEU A 100 -26.82 79.54 -34.77
C LEU A 100 -25.61 78.89 -34.14
N HIS A 101 -24.80 79.70 -33.47
CA HIS A 101 -23.70 79.28 -32.62
C HIS A 101 -23.82 79.96 -31.27
N ALA A 102 -24.27 79.21 -30.26
CA ALA A 102 -24.43 79.68 -28.89
C ALA A 102 -23.23 79.27 -28.01
N PHE A 103 -22.85 80.13 -27.07
CA PHE A 103 -21.71 79.94 -26.17
C PHE A 103 -22.05 80.35 -24.73
N GLY A 104 -21.51 79.58 -23.78
CA GLY A 104 -21.61 79.77 -22.34
C GLY A 104 -22.96 79.34 -21.78
N ASN A 105 -22.97 78.19 -21.07
CA ASN A 105 -24.14 77.59 -20.41
C ASN A 105 -25.38 77.60 -21.33
N VAL A 106 -25.25 77.00 -22.51
CA VAL A 106 -26.34 76.88 -23.47
C VAL A 106 -27.36 75.88 -22.96
N ASN A 107 -28.62 76.31 -22.88
CA ASN A 107 -29.76 75.48 -22.55
C ASN A 107 -30.82 75.67 -23.65
N PHE A 108 -31.00 74.64 -24.48
CA PHE A 108 -31.86 74.69 -25.65
C PHE A 108 -32.96 73.63 -25.55
N LYS A 109 -34.20 74.11 -25.41
CA LYS A 109 -35.42 73.33 -25.53
C LYS A 109 -35.98 73.52 -26.93
N PHE A 110 -36.10 72.44 -27.69
CA PHE A 110 -36.64 72.51 -29.03
C PHE A 110 -37.45 71.27 -29.36
N LYS A 111 -38.67 71.47 -29.87
CA LYS A 111 -39.69 70.43 -29.97
C LYS A 111 -39.86 69.72 -28.61
N GLU A 112 -39.67 68.40 -28.57
CA GLU A 112 -39.68 67.60 -27.34
C GLU A 112 -38.27 67.29 -26.77
N ASN A 113 -37.23 67.91 -27.33
CA ASN A 113 -35.84 67.65 -26.95
C ASN A 113 -35.29 68.74 -26.03
N PHE A 114 -34.33 68.35 -25.19
CA PHE A 114 -33.61 69.23 -24.29
C PHE A 114 -32.10 69.03 -24.48
N LEU A 115 -31.36 70.11 -24.72
CA LEU A 115 -29.92 70.10 -24.92
C LEU A 115 -29.23 71.12 -24.02
N GLU A 116 -28.30 70.66 -23.20
CA GLU A 116 -27.47 71.49 -22.31
C GLU A 116 -26.00 71.31 -22.67
N THR A 117 -25.25 72.41 -22.85
CA THR A 117 -23.83 72.36 -23.22
C THR A 117 -23.14 73.72 -23.04
N ASP A 118 -21.80 73.78 -22.96
CA ASP A 118 -21.11 75.08 -22.94
C ASP A 118 -21.05 75.74 -24.32
N SER A 119 -21.08 74.98 -25.41
CA SER A 119 -21.10 75.52 -26.77
C SER A 119 -21.96 74.67 -27.71
N LEU A 120 -22.87 75.32 -28.43
CA LEU A 120 -23.79 74.70 -29.36
C LEU A 120 -23.69 75.35 -30.73
N MET A 121 -23.32 74.58 -31.75
CA MET A 121 -23.53 74.94 -33.14
C MET A 121 -24.77 74.20 -33.64
N TYR A 122 -25.79 74.91 -34.08
CA TYR A 122 -27.04 74.36 -34.60
C TYR A 122 -27.24 74.85 -36.02
N VAL A 123 -27.58 73.93 -36.92
CA VAL A 123 -27.80 74.19 -38.34
C VAL A 123 -29.13 73.60 -38.72
N GLN A 124 -30.06 74.44 -39.21
CA GLN A 124 -31.31 73.94 -39.76
C GLN A 124 -31.04 73.24 -41.10
N THR A 125 -31.67 72.10 -41.31
CA THR A 125 -31.45 71.25 -42.48
C THR A 125 -32.77 70.74 -43.04
N ASP A 126 -32.84 70.44 -44.34
CA ASP A 126 -34.01 69.80 -44.97
C ASP A 126 -34.04 68.27 -44.73
N GLY A 127 -33.32 67.79 -43.72
CA GLY A 127 -33.21 66.37 -43.38
C GLY A 127 -34.37 65.87 -42.52
N TYR A 128 -34.23 64.66 -41.98
CA TYR A 128 -35.32 63.95 -41.31
C TYR A 128 -35.85 64.68 -40.06
N ARG A 129 -34.97 65.06 -39.13
CA ARG A 129 -35.34 65.80 -37.91
C ARG A 129 -35.43 67.31 -38.15
N GLY A 130 -34.87 67.79 -39.26
CA GLY A 130 -34.88 69.19 -39.69
C GLY A 130 -33.70 69.99 -39.15
N TYR A 131 -32.72 69.35 -38.50
CA TYR A 131 -31.59 70.04 -37.85
C TYR A 131 -30.37 69.13 -37.63
N SER A 132 -29.18 69.71 -37.75
CA SER A 132 -27.90 69.13 -37.32
C SER A 132 -27.31 69.98 -36.19
N PHE A 133 -26.59 69.36 -35.26
CA PHE A 133 -25.94 70.12 -34.19
C PHE A 133 -24.61 69.54 -33.73
N VAL A 134 -23.77 70.40 -33.17
CA VAL A 134 -22.54 70.05 -32.47
C VAL A 134 -22.56 70.72 -31.10
N ALA A 135 -22.67 69.92 -30.05
CA ALA A 135 -22.61 70.35 -28.65
C ALA A 135 -21.26 69.94 -28.04
N ASN A 136 -20.54 70.91 -27.45
CA ASN A 136 -19.19 70.73 -26.93
C ASN A 136 -19.08 71.17 -25.46
N ASN A 137 -18.37 70.36 -24.67
CA ASN A 137 -18.18 70.45 -23.23
C ASN A 137 -19.49 70.28 -22.44
N LYS A 138 -19.49 69.24 -21.57
CA LYS A 138 -20.64 68.86 -20.72
C LYS A 138 -21.96 68.77 -21.49
N ALA A 139 -21.92 68.17 -22.68
CA ALA A 139 -23.08 68.07 -23.54
C ALA A 139 -24.05 67.00 -23.01
N LYS A 140 -25.27 67.41 -22.72
CA LYS A 140 -26.37 66.55 -22.29
C LYS A 140 -27.54 66.74 -23.23
N PHE A 141 -27.92 65.68 -23.92
CA PHE A 141 -29.05 65.63 -24.85
C PHE A 141 -30.10 64.66 -24.31
N ILE A 142 -31.32 65.13 -24.13
CA ILE A 142 -32.46 64.34 -23.69
C ILE A 142 -33.53 64.45 -24.75
N ASP A 143 -33.95 63.31 -25.30
CA ASP A 143 -35.16 63.17 -26.10
C ASP A 143 -36.16 62.25 -25.37
N PRO A 144 -37.39 62.05 -25.89
CA PRO A 144 -38.39 61.22 -25.22
C PRO A 144 -37.96 59.77 -24.94
N GLU A 145 -36.95 59.25 -25.65
CA GLU A 145 -36.55 57.83 -25.58
C GLU A 145 -35.14 57.63 -24.99
N TYR A 146 -34.26 58.63 -25.10
CA TYR A 146 -32.83 58.54 -24.79
C TYR A 146 -32.35 59.74 -23.96
N SER A 147 -31.56 59.44 -22.94
CA SER A 147 -30.76 60.40 -22.19
C SER A 147 -29.28 60.15 -22.50
N ILE A 148 -28.62 61.12 -23.12
CA ILE A 148 -27.25 61.03 -23.60
C ILE A 148 -26.41 62.12 -22.93
N GLU A 149 -25.29 61.73 -22.32
CA GLU A 149 -24.29 62.63 -21.74
C GLU A 149 -22.92 62.32 -22.35
N ALA A 150 -22.19 63.34 -22.82
CA ALA A 150 -20.83 63.19 -23.35
C ALA A 150 -20.06 64.51 -23.27
N GLN A 151 -18.73 64.49 -23.45
CA GLN A 151 -18.00 65.75 -23.65
C GLN A 151 -18.36 66.41 -24.98
N THR A 152 -18.57 65.63 -26.04
CA THR A 152 -18.97 66.13 -27.35
C THR A 152 -20.09 65.27 -27.94
N ILE A 153 -21.17 65.92 -28.39
CA ILE A 153 -22.28 65.30 -29.13
C ILE A 153 -22.36 65.96 -30.50
N LYS A 154 -22.21 65.19 -31.58
CA LYS A 154 -22.36 65.68 -32.95
C LYS A 154 -23.45 64.89 -33.66
N TYR A 155 -24.55 65.54 -34.02
CA TYR A 155 -25.63 64.97 -34.80
C TYR A 155 -25.65 65.54 -36.22
N ASN A 156 -25.71 64.65 -37.22
CA ASN A 156 -25.88 65.01 -38.63
C ASN A 156 -27.20 64.43 -39.14
N ASP A 157 -28.11 65.32 -39.52
CA ASP A 157 -29.48 65.01 -39.92
C ASP A 157 -29.58 64.23 -41.24
N ILE A 158 -28.76 64.59 -42.24
CA ILE A 158 -28.78 63.98 -43.58
C ILE A 158 -28.36 62.51 -43.49
N THR A 159 -27.34 62.23 -42.69
CA THR A 159 -26.85 60.87 -42.47
C THR A 159 -27.53 60.15 -41.30
N GLN A 160 -28.41 60.84 -40.56
CA GLN A 160 -29.03 60.38 -39.31
C GLN A 160 -28.03 59.78 -38.31
N ARG A 161 -26.81 60.32 -38.25
CA ARG A 161 -25.70 59.76 -37.47
C ARG A 161 -25.34 60.68 -36.31
N MET A 162 -25.18 60.12 -35.10
CA MET A 162 -24.74 60.83 -33.91
C MET A 162 -23.41 60.27 -33.40
N ILE A 163 -22.41 61.12 -33.28
CA ILE A 163 -21.09 60.77 -32.77
C ILE A 163 -20.93 61.38 -31.38
N LEU A 164 -20.61 60.52 -30.40
CA LEU A 164 -20.42 60.84 -29.00
C LEU A 164 -18.97 60.57 -28.62
N LYS A 165 -18.31 61.54 -27.97
CA LYS A 165 -16.89 61.43 -27.59
C LYS A 165 -16.64 61.79 -26.13
N ASN A 166 -15.76 61.01 -25.50
CA ASN A 166 -15.22 61.05 -24.14
C ASN A 166 -16.30 61.01 -23.04
N ASN A 167 -16.17 60.06 -22.10
CA ASN A 167 -17.10 59.84 -20.99
C ASN A 167 -18.57 59.79 -21.44
N VAL A 168 -18.86 58.92 -22.42
CA VAL A 168 -20.19 58.84 -23.00
C VAL A 168 -21.07 57.95 -22.14
N PHE A 169 -22.20 58.48 -21.67
CA PHE A 169 -23.25 57.72 -21.01
C PHE A 169 -24.55 57.84 -21.81
N LEU A 170 -25.06 56.71 -22.30
CA LEU A 170 -26.35 56.63 -22.97
C LEU A 170 -27.29 55.76 -22.15
N LYS A 171 -28.50 56.25 -21.90
CA LYS A 171 -29.52 55.53 -21.15
C LYS A 171 -30.88 55.62 -21.84
N SER A 172 -31.53 54.48 -21.99
CA SER A 172 -32.95 54.36 -22.36
C SER A 172 -33.71 53.64 -21.22
N LYS A 173 -34.99 53.34 -21.43
CA LYS A 173 -35.87 52.72 -20.43
C LYS A 173 -35.33 51.39 -19.88
N ASN A 174 -34.88 50.50 -20.78
CA ASN A 174 -34.43 49.15 -20.43
C ASN A 174 -32.93 48.92 -20.71
N GLN A 175 -32.25 49.83 -21.39
CA GLN A 175 -30.89 49.61 -21.88
C GLN A 175 -30.00 50.80 -21.52
N GLY A 176 -28.70 50.57 -21.47
CA GLY A 176 -27.74 51.66 -21.45
C GLY A 176 -26.37 51.22 -21.93
N ALA A 177 -25.58 52.21 -22.34
CA ALA A 177 -24.26 52.03 -22.88
C ALA A 177 -23.30 53.07 -22.31
N ASN A 178 -22.05 52.66 -22.12
CA ASN A 178 -20.95 53.53 -21.70
C ASN A 178 -19.71 53.24 -22.56
N GLY A 179 -18.90 54.27 -22.82
CA GLY A 179 -17.62 54.14 -23.49
C GLY A 179 -16.96 55.49 -23.80
N ASN A 180 -15.74 55.44 -24.31
CA ASN A 180 -15.01 56.65 -24.70
C ASN A 180 -15.43 57.20 -26.06
N PHE A 181 -15.93 56.35 -26.95
CA PHE A 181 -16.45 56.74 -28.25
C PHE A 181 -17.68 55.90 -28.59
N ILE A 182 -18.82 56.55 -28.84
CA ILE A 182 -20.04 55.88 -29.30
C ILE A 182 -20.50 56.53 -30.60
N ASP A 183 -20.76 55.71 -31.61
CA ASP A 183 -21.31 56.10 -32.89
C ASP A 183 -22.69 55.46 -33.06
N LEU A 184 -23.71 56.29 -33.21
CA LEU A 184 -25.10 55.89 -33.31
C LEU A 184 -25.62 56.20 -34.70
N LEU A 185 -26.26 55.22 -35.32
CA LEU A 185 -27.01 55.38 -36.56
C LEU A 185 -28.50 55.27 -36.24
N PHE A 186 -29.25 56.31 -36.58
CA PHE A 186 -30.70 56.35 -36.40
C PHE A 186 -31.42 55.96 -37.68
N GLN A 187 -32.60 55.35 -37.52
CA GLN A 187 -33.60 55.14 -38.57
C GLN A 187 -34.96 55.49 -37.96
N ASP A 188 -35.70 56.40 -38.57
CA ASP A 188 -37.01 56.87 -38.09
C ASP A 188 -37.01 57.33 -36.62
N SER A 189 -35.96 58.04 -36.21
CA SER A 189 -35.70 58.52 -34.83
C SER A 189 -35.35 57.47 -33.78
N LEU A 190 -35.32 56.18 -34.11
CA LEU A 190 -34.86 55.11 -33.23
C LEU A 190 -33.42 54.72 -33.58
N ILE A 191 -32.64 54.30 -32.59
CA ILE A 191 -31.30 53.76 -32.83
C ILE A 191 -31.46 52.45 -33.60
N ASN A 192 -30.82 52.34 -34.76
CA ASN A 192 -30.76 51.12 -35.56
C ASN A 192 -29.43 50.36 -35.31
N GLU A 193 -28.33 51.11 -35.24
CA GLU A 193 -27.00 50.56 -34.96
C GLU A 193 -26.25 51.44 -33.97
N MET A 194 -25.53 50.80 -33.04
CA MET A 194 -24.65 51.43 -32.07
C MET A 194 -23.28 50.78 -32.12
N PHE A 195 -22.24 51.58 -32.26
CA PHE A 195 -20.85 51.13 -32.21
C PHE A 195 -20.10 51.84 -31.09
N ILE A 196 -19.61 51.08 -30.11
CA ILE A 196 -18.89 51.55 -28.93
C ILE A 196 -17.43 51.09 -29.05
N ASN A 197 -16.48 51.99 -28.84
CA ASN A 197 -15.05 51.71 -28.97
C ASN A 197 -14.26 52.31 -27.78
N ASN A 198 -13.27 51.55 -27.30
CA ASN A 198 -12.46 51.80 -26.10
C ASN A 198 -13.29 51.85 -24.81
N ASP A 199 -13.11 50.86 -23.93
CA ASP A 199 -13.87 50.64 -22.68
C ASP A 199 -15.38 50.50 -22.94
N ALA A 200 -15.75 49.65 -23.90
CA ALA A 200 -17.12 49.47 -24.31
C ALA A 200 -17.91 48.66 -23.27
N TYR A 201 -19.01 49.23 -22.82
CA TYR A 201 -19.94 48.62 -21.86
C TYR A 201 -21.37 48.81 -22.34
N ILE A 202 -22.16 47.74 -22.33
CA ILE A 202 -23.59 47.77 -22.62
C ILE A 202 -24.32 46.91 -21.60
N TYR A 203 -25.51 47.34 -21.18
CA TYR A 203 -26.40 46.52 -20.38
C TYR A 203 -27.81 46.52 -20.92
N ASN A 204 -28.50 45.40 -20.70
CA ASN A 204 -29.91 45.21 -21.01
C ASN A 204 -30.65 44.71 -19.77
N ASN A 205 -31.74 45.38 -19.41
CA ASN A 205 -32.61 45.00 -18.32
C ASN A 205 -33.81 44.24 -18.88
N HIS A 206 -34.08 43.06 -18.32
CA HIS A 206 -35.27 42.28 -18.64
C HIS A 206 -35.94 41.79 -17.35
N TYR A 207 -37.25 41.51 -17.41
CA TYR A 207 -38.02 41.03 -16.27
C TYR A 207 -38.41 39.58 -16.49
N ALA A 208 -38.22 38.74 -15.48
CA ALA A 208 -38.68 37.37 -15.55
C ALA A 208 -39.24 36.84 -14.25
N LYS A 209 -40.02 35.75 -14.34
CA LYS A 209 -40.87 35.27 -13.25
C LYS A 209 -40.13 34.26 -12.38
N VAL A 210 -39.67 34.69 -11.21
CA VAL A 210 -38.84 33.85 -10.32
C VAL A 210 -39.68 32.97 -9.40
N ASN A 211 -40.87 33.44 -8.99
CA ASN A 211 -41.84 32.72 -8.17
C ASN A 211 -43.26 32.83 -8.73
N GLN A 212 -44.21 32.03 -8.22
CA GLN A 212 -45.63 32.10 -8.61
C GLN A 212 -46.24 33.48 -8.30
N GLY A 213 -46.02 34.47 -9.17
CA GLY A 213 -46.63 35.80 -9.13
C GLY A 213 -45.66 36.99 -9.14
N SER A 214 -44.36 36.82 -8.86
CA SER A 214 -43.40 37.93 -8.76
C SER A 214 -42.42 37.98 -9.93
N PHE A 215 -42.39 39.12 -10.64
CA PHE A 215 -41.36 39.43 -11.63
C PHE A 215 -40.13 40.04 -10.93
N GLN A 216 -38.93 39.53 -11.23
CA GLN A 216 -37.66 40.10 -10.80
C GLN A 216 -36.96 40.74 -12.00
N LEU A 217 -36.28 41.86 -11.75
CA LEU A 217 -35.43 42.53 -12.73
C LEU A 217 -34.09 41.82 -12.80
N PHE A 218 -33.72 41.38 -14.00
CA PHE A 218 -32.40 40.86 -14.34
C PHE A 218 -31.69 41.86 -15.24
N LYS A 219 -30.38 42.01 -15.01
CA LYS A 219 -29.53 42.93 -15.76
C LYS A 219 -28.41 42.11 -16.38
N ASP A 220 -28.41 42.06 -17.71
CA ASP A 220 -27.32 41.49 -18.48
C ASP A 220 -26.26 42.57 -18.70
N GLU A 221 -25.02 42.31 -18.32
CA GLU A 221 -23.89 43.24 -18.42
C GLU A 221 -22.86 42.67 -19.39
N ILE A 222 -22.44 43.45 -20.38
CA ILE A 222 -21.55 43.02 -21.45
C ILE A 222 -20.47 44.08 -21.66
N ASN A 223 -19.20 43.64 -21.58
CA ASN A 223 -18.01 44.47 -21.62
C ASN A 223 -17.08 44.00 -22.73
N GLY A 224 -16.30 44.92 -23.30
CA GLY A 224 -15.20 44.57 -24.20
C GLY A 224 -14.46 45.81 -24.71
N ASN A 225 -13.48 45.60 -25.58
CA ASN A 225 -12.78 46.72 -26.22
C ASN A 225 -13.66 47.40 -27.29
N GLN A 226 -14.43 46.60 -28.04
CA GLN A 226 -15.36 47.05 -29.07
C GLN A 226 -16.70 46.33 -28.96
N ILE A 227 -17.81 47.07 -29.00
CA ILE A 227 -19.17 46.54 -29.02
C ILE A 227 -19.92 47.13 -30.20
N LYS A 228 -20.49 46.26 -31.05
CA LYS A 228 -21.47 46.63 -32.08
C LYS A 228 -22.82 46.05 -31.69
N ALA A 229 -23.81 46.90 -31.44
CA ALA A 229 -25.18 46.50 -31.14
C ALA A 229 -26.14 46.92 -32.27
N ASN A 230 -26.98 45.99 -32.70
CA ASN A 230 -28.03 46.18 -33.68
C ASN A 230 -29.39 46.12 -32.99
N PHE A 231 -30.30 46.99 -33.42
CA PHE A 231 -31.63 47.14 -32.84
C PHE A 231 -32.69 46.91 -33.90
N ASN A 232 -33.81 46.31 -33.50
CA ASN A 232 -35.02 46.21 -34.31
C ASN A 232 -36.12 47.05 -33.63
N GLY A 233 -36.31 48.27 -34.12
CA GLY A 233 -37.16 49.27 -33.44
C GLY A 233 -36.56 49.70 -32.10
N LYS A 234 -37.24 49.38 -30.99
CA LYS A 234 -36.79 49.72 -29.62
C LYS A 234 -36.04 48.58 -28.91
N ASN A 235 -36.02 47.41 -29.54
CA ASN A 235 -35.55 46.16 -28.96
C ASN A 235 -34.16 45.83 -29.48
N LEU A 236 -33.31 45.31 -28.60
CA LEU A 236 -31.98 44.87 -29.00
C LEU A 236 -32.12 43.54 -29.76
N ASP A 237 -31.48 43.43 -30.93
CA ASP A 237 -31.49 42.21 -31.78
C ASP A 237 -30.18 41.43 -31.62
N LYS A 238 -29.04 42.07 -31.90
CA LYS A 238 -27.72 41.41 -31.89
C LYS A 238 -26.65 42.27 -31.25
N ILE A 239 -25.77 41.66 -30.48
CA ILE A 239 -24.56 42.30 -29.95
C ILE A 239 -23.35 41.52 -30.42
N HIS A 240 -22.37 42.19 -31.01
CA HIS A 240 -21.07 41.64 -31.31
C HIS A 240 -19.99 42.36 -30.50
N VAL A 241 -19.31 41.62 -29.64
CA VAL A 241 -18.21 42.09 -28.79
C VAL A 241 -16.89 41.57 -29.33
N LYS A 242 -15.87 42.42 -29.39
CA LYS A 242 -14.53 42.07 -29.84
C LYS A 242 -13.45 42.64 -28.93
N GLY A 243 -12.50 41.78 -28.56
CA GLY A 243 -11.34 42.08 -27.72
C GLY A 243 -11.69 42.05 -26.24
N MET A 244 -11.16 41.08 -25.49
CA MET A 244 -11.37 40.91 -24.04
C MET A 244 -12.86 41.00 -23.66
N ALA A 245 -13.70 40.24 -24.36
CA ALA A 245 -15.13 40.22 -24.10
C ALA A 245 -15.39 39.57 -22.73
N GLU A 246 -16.18 40.24 -21.90
CA GLU A 246 -16.67 39.73 -20.61
C GLU A 246 -18.18 39.97 -20.54
N SER A 247 -18.91 39.02 -19.97
CA SER A 247 -20.35 39.13 -19.84
C SER A 247 -20.85 38.45 -18.58
N LYS A 248 -21.89 39.05 -17.99
CA LYS A 248 -22.69 38.47 -16.94
C LYS A 248 -24.14 38.52 -17.40
N TYR A 249 -24.71 37.35 -17.66
CA TYR A 249 -26.08 37.26 -18.16
C TYR A 249 -26.90 36.26 -17.35
N TYR A 250 -28.20 36.51 -17.29
CA TYR A 250 -29.13 35.64 -16.60
C TYR A 250 -29.83 34.73 -17.60
N VAL A 251 -29.70 33.43 -17.40
CA VAL A 251 -30.46 32.46 -18.18
C VAL A 251 -31.81 32.32 -17.50
N VAL A 252 -32.83 32.90 -18.12
CA VAL A 252 -34.20 32.78 -17.63
C VAL A 252 -35.05 32.04 -18.65
N ASN A 253 -35.53 30.86 -18.25
CA ASN A 253 -36.46 30.09 -19.04
C ASN A 253 -37.57 29.55 -18.13
N ASP A 254 -38.77 30.15 -18.22
CA ASP A 254 -39.95 29.80 -17.43
C ASP A 254 -40.37 28.32 -17.55
N SER A 255 -39.87 27.60 -18.55
CA SER A 255 -40.19 26.20 -18.81
C SER A 255 -39.17 25.19 -18.28
N THR A 256 -37.99 25.60 -17.79
CA THR A 256 -36.89 24.66 -17.47
C THR A 256 -36.06 24.93 -16.25
N PHE A 257 -35.40 23.86 -15.77
CA PHE A 257 -34.53 23.77 -14.61
C PHE A 257 -33.15 24.46 -14.78
N LEU A 258 -32.96 25.27 -15.83
CA LEU A 258 -31.77 26.09 -16.07
C LEU A 258 -32.11 27.54 -15.71
N MET A 259 -32.12 27.83 -14.41
CA MET A 259 -32.28 29.19 -13.91
C MET A 259 -31.04 29.53 -13.11
N GLY A 260 -30.41 30.66 -13.41
CA GLY A 260 -29.17 31.07 -12.77
C GLY A 260 -28.48 32.18 -13.55
N PHE A 261 -27.33 32.60 -13.08
CA PHE A 261 -26.48 33.54 -13.80
C PHE A 261 -25.23 32.84 -14.32
N ASN A 262 -24.75 33.35 -15.44
CA ASN A 262 -23.55 32.86 -16.10
C ASN A 262 -22.58 34.03 -16.29
N GLU A 263 -21.35 33.85 -15.80
CA GLU A 263 -20.25 34.77 -16.05
C GLU A 263 -19.36 34.14 -17.11
N ALA A 264 -19.23 34.79 -18.27
CA ALA A 264 -18.51 34.25 -19.41
C ALA A 264 -17.52 35.26 -20.01
N THR A 265 -16.36 34.76 -20.43
CA THR A 265 -15.25 35.55 -20.99
C THR A 265 -14.71 34.90 -22.26
N GLY A 266 -14.12 35.71 -23.14
CA GLY A 266 -13.41 35.24 -24.34
C GLY A 266 -12.93 36.40 -25.22
N ASP A 267 -12.27 36.10 -26.34
CA ASP A 267 -11.79 37.14 -27.26
C ASP A 267 -12.94 37.83 -28.02
N THR A 268 -13.96 37.06 -28.39
CA THR A 268 -15.13 37.56 -29.12
C THR A 268 -16.40 36.92 -28.60
N MET A 269 -17.46 37.72 -28.49
CA MET A 269 -18.80 37.24 -28.15
C MET A 269 -19.85 37.75 -29.15
N ARG A 270 -20.86 36.93 -29.40
CA ARG A 270 -22.06 37.29 -30.15
C ARG A 270 -23.29 36.90 -29.35
N PHE A 271 -24.16 37.86 -29.08
CA PHE A 271 -25.45 37.65 -28.45
C PHE A 271 -26.54 37.87 -29.50
N GLN A 272 -27.55 37.01 -29.49
CA GLN A 272 -28.76 37.14 -30.28
C GLN A 272 -29.96 37.10 -29.35
N TYR A 273 -30.86 38.07 -29.48
CA TYR A 273 -32.05 38.23 -28.65
C TYR A 273 -33.31 37.86 -29.43
N ASP A 274 -34.36 37.46 -28.72
CA ASP A 274 -35.68 37.23 -29.28
C ASP A 274 -36.58 38.48 -29.23
N ASP A 275 -37.78 38.37 -29.79
CA ASP A 275 -38.79 39.45 -29.83
C ASP A 275 -39.22 39.95 -28.44
N ILE A 276 -38.98 39.17 -27.38
CA ILE A 276 -39.36 39.44 -25.98
C ILE A 276 -38.15 39.90 -25.15
N GLN A 277 -36.99 40.14 -25.77
CA GLN A 277 -35.74 40.58 -25.14
C GLN A 277 -35.04 39.52 -24.25
N ASN A 278 -35.31 38.24 -24.46
CA ASN A 278 -34.52 37.16 -23.88
C ASN A 278 -33.40 36.75 -24.84
N ILE A 279 -32.31 36.22 -24.30
CA ILE A 279 -31.19 35.75 -25.11
C ILE A 279 -31.54 34.39 -25.73
N GLU A 280 -31.51 34.31 -27.07
CA GLU A 280 -31.79 33.08 -27.83
C GLU A 280 -30.52 32.23 -28.01
N GLN A 281 -29.41 32.88 -28.36
CA GLN A 281 -28.13 32.23 -28.64
C GLN A 281 -26.95 33.12 -28.22
N ILE A 282 -25.90 32.49 -27.68
CA ILE A 282 -24.63 33.13 -27.36
C ILE A 282 -23.50 32.32 -27.98
N LEU A 283 -22.66 32.97 -28.76
CA LEU A 283 -21.45 32.39 -29.34
C LEU A 283 -20.22 33.09 -28.79
N ILE A 284 -19.36 32.35 -28.10
CA ILE A 284 -18.10 32.82 -27.52
C ILE A 284 -16.96 32.12 -28.25
N SER A 285 -15.90 32.84 -28.62
CA SER A 285 -14.75 32.29 -29.33
C SER A 285 -13.44 32.97 -28.93
N GLY A 286 -12.39 32.16 -28.80
CA GLY A 286 -11.04 32.55 -28.34
C GLY A 286 -10.94 32.52 -26.82
N ASP A 287 -10.28 31.48 -26.27
CA ASP A 287 -10.17 31.18 -24.81
C ASP A 287 -11.49 31.41 -24.05
N ALA A 288 -12.54 30.77 -24.54
CA ALA A 288 -13.88 30.90 -24.00
C ALA A 288 -13.99 30.20 -22.64
N ARG A 289 -14.33 30.95 -21.59
CA ARG A 289 -14.51 30.42 -20.24
C ARG A 289 -15.86 30.84 -19.72
N GLY A 290 -16.51 29.98 -18.95
CA GLY A 290 -17.71 30.39 -18.24
C GLY A 290 -17.91 29.69 -16.90
N LEU A 291 -18.66 30.38 -16.06
CA LEU A 291 -19.01 29.99 -14.70
C LEU A 291 -20.52 30.11 -14.56
N PHE A 292 -21.20 28.97 -14.51
CA PHE A 292 -22.65 28.91 -14.31
C PHE A 292 -22.97 28.64 -12.84
N SER A 293 -23.67 29.59 -12.23
CA SER A 293 -24.17 29.48 -10.85
C SER A 293 -25.69 29.25 -10.87
N PRO A 294 -26.16 28.05 -10.48
CA PRO A 294 -27.58 27.74 -10.48
C PRO A 294 -28.35 28.51 -9.38
N GLU A 295 -29.59 28.88 -9.68
CA GLU A 295 -30.53 29.46 -8.74
C GLU A 295 -31.01 28.40 -7.74
N LYS A 296 -30.83 28.67 -6.44
CA LYS A 296 -31.07 27.71 -5.37
C LYS A 296 -32.55 27.31 -5.31
N GLY A 297 -32.82 26.00 -5.40
CA GLY A 297 -34.17 25.43 -5.29
C GLY A 297 -34.98 25.39 -6.59
N LYS A 298 -34.45 25.90 -7.71
CA LYS A 298 -35.09 25.85 -9.04
C LYS A 298 -34.37 24.96 -10.03
N THR A 299 -33.10 24.67 -9.80
CA THR A 299 -32.33 23.70 -10.58
C THR A 299 -32.08 22.43 -9.77
N LYS A 300 -31.83 21.31 -10.45
CA LYS A 300 -31.39 20.05 -9.82
C LYS A 300 -29.88 20.01 -9.58
N LEU A 301 -29.14 21.03 -10.05
CA LEU A 301 -27.71 21.20 -9.80
C LEU A 301 -27.52 21.85 -8.43
N ASP A 302 -26.65 21.29 -7.62
CA ASP A 302 -26.39 21.71 -6.23
C ASP A 302 -25.12 22.57 -6.09
N SER A 303 -24.33 22.71 -7.16
CA SER A 303 -23.06 23.43 -7.16
C SER A 303 -22.78 24.18 -8.46
N THR A 304 -21.81 25.10 -8.42
CA THR A 304 -21.33 25.87 -9.57
C THR A 304 -20.63 24.98 -10.59
N LEU A 305 -20.92 25.19 -11.87
CA LEU A 305 -20.27 24.53 -13.00
C LEU A 305 -19.26 25.49 -13.64
N ILE A 306 -18.00 25.07 -13.71
CA ILE A 306 -16.92 25.84 -14.36
C ILE A 306 -16.57 25.10 -15.65
N TYR A 307 -16.49 25.81 -16.77
CA TYR A 307 -16.07 25.21 -18.04
C TYR A 307 -15.24 26.16 -18.88
N GLN A 308 -14.40 25.58 -19.73
CA GLN A 308 -13.48 26.25 -20.64
C GLN A 308 -13.44 25.49 -21.95
N SER A 309 -13.35 26.20 -23.06
CA SER A 309 -13.07 25.67 -24.40
C SER A 309 -12.55 26.78 -25.32
N ASN A 310 -12.14 26.46 -26.54
CA ASN A 310 -11.82 27.51 -27.52
C ASN A 310 -13.09 28.23 -28.00
N LYS A 311 -14.19 27.47 -28.14
CA LYS A 311 -15.48 27.98 -28.62
C LYS A 311 -16.64 27.41 -27.81
N ILE A 312 -17.55 28.28 -27.41
CA ILE A 312 -18.77 27.93 -26.68
C ILE A 312 -19.97 28.45 -27.47
N ASN A 313 -20.94 27.58 -27.72
CA ASN A 313 -22.20 27.95 -28.37
C ASN A 313 -23.38 27.55 -27.49
N TYR A 314 -23.96 28.52 -26.80
CA TYR A 314 -25.19 28.36 -26.04
C TYR A 314 -26.38 28.56 -26.95
N LYS A 315 -27.18 27.51 -27.16
CA LYS A 315 -28.49 27.63 -27.78
C LYS A 315 -29.56 27.55 -26.69
N ILE A 316 -29.87 28.68 -26.08
CA ILE A 316 -30.73 28.76 -24.88
C ILE A 316 -32.16 28.28 -25.21
N LYS A 317 -32.67 28.60 -26.40
CA LYS A 317 -33.99 28.16 -26.89
C LYS A 317 -34.07 26.65 -27.15
N GLU A 318 -33.03 26.07 -27.72
CA GLU A 318 -32.94 24.62 -27.95
C GLU A 318 -32.56 23.85 -26.68
N GLN A 319 -32.08 24.55 -25.63
CA GLN A 319 -31.59 23.98 -24.37
C GLN A 319 -30.38 23.07 -24.57
N ILE A 320 -29.49 23.46 -25.48
CA ILE A 320 -28.25 22.73 -25.81
C ILE A 320 -27.05 23.67 -25.69
N THR A 321 -25.95 23.16 -25.16
CA THR A 321 -24.65 23.85 -25.16
C THR A 321 -23.61 23.00 -25.87
N TYR A 322 -22.92 23.60 -26.85
CA TYR A 322 -21.81 22.98 -27.55
C TYR A 322 -20.50 23.61 -27.08
N LEU A 323 -19.56 22.78 -26.66
CA LEU A 323 -18.20 23.16 -26.29
C LEU A 323 -17.26 22.50 -27.28
N GLU A 324 -16.45 23.29 -27.97
CA GLU A 324 -15.56 22.85 -29.05
C GLU A 324 -14.12 23.27 -28.78
N ASP A 325 -13.21 22.33 -29.00
CA ASP A 325 -11.75 22.38 -28.87
C ASP A 325 -11.26 22.70 -27.43
N GLU A 326 -10.34 21.88 -26.92
CA GLU A 326 -9.75 22.02 -25.57
C GLU A 326 -10.79 22.14 -24.44
N VAL A 327 -11.87 21.36 -24.52
CA VAL A 327 -12.95 21.42 -23.54
C VAL A 327 -12.49 20.89 -22.19
N LYS A 328 -12.66 21.70 -21.14
CA LYS A 328 -12.43 21.34 -19.74
C LYS A 328 -13.63 21.77 -18.91
N ILE A 329 -14.25 20.83 -18.19
CA ILE A 329 -15.40 21.06 -17.32
C ILE A 329 -15.06 20.60 -15.91
N THR A 330 -15.38 21.41 -14.91
CA THR A 330 -15.23 21.09 -13.49
C THR A 330 -16.58 21.21 -12.79
N TYR A 331 -17.00 20.12 -12.16
CA TYR A 331 -18.21 20.05 -11.32
C TYR A 331 -17.87 19.38 -9.99
N GLN A 332 -18.03 20.10 -8.88
CA GLN A 332 -17.59 19.67 -7.55
C GLN A 332 -16.11 19.22 -7.56
N ASN A 333 -15.87 17.92 -7.38
CA ASN A 333 -14.54 17.30 -7.32
C ASN A 333 -14.20 16.47 -8.58
N THR A 334 -14.97 16.66 -9.67
CA THR A 334 -14.79 15.93 -10.93
C THR A 334 -14.39 16.88 -12.05
N GLU A 335 -13.36 16.51 -12.78
CA GLU A 335 -12.83 17.22 -13.95
C GLU A 335 -12.99 16.34 -15.19
N LEU A 336 -13.64 16.87 -16.23
CA LEU A 336 -13.80 16.25 -17.54
C LEU A 336 -13.00 17.05 -18.56
N SER A 337 -12.24 16.36 -19.40
CA SER A 337 -11.50 16.93 -20.52
C SER A 337 -11.83 16.18 -21.82
N SER A 338 -12.11 16.90 -22.90
CA SER A 338 -12.53 16.33 -24.19
C SER A 338 -12.30 17.31 -25.34
N SER A 339 -12.35 16.85 -26.59
CA SER A 339 -12.28 17.75 -27.76
C SER A 339 -13.62 18.41 -28.07
N LEU A 340 -14.72 17.67 -27.87
CA LEU A 340 -16.08 18.15 -28.08
C LEU A 340 -16.97 17.68 -26.93
N VAL A 341 -17.82 18.56 -26.41
CA VAL A 341 -18.82 18.22 -25.40
C VAL A 341 -20.15 18.88 -25.74
N ASP A 342 -21.19 18.05 -25.80
CA ASP A 342 -22.57 18.48 -26.01
C ASP A 342 -23.33 18.27 -24.71
N VAL A 343 -23.97 19.33 -24.22
CA VAL A 343 -24.81 19.27 -23.02
C VAL A 343 -26.25 19.47 -23.42
N ASP A 344 -27.06 18.42 -23.30
CA ASP A 344 -28.51 18.44 -23.48
C ASP A 344 -29.17 18.68 -22.12
N TRP A 345 -29.58 19.93 -21.88
CA TRP A 345 -30.17 20.35 -20.62
C TRP A 345 -31.63 19.91 -20.46
N LYS A 346 -32.31 19.56 -21.56
CA LYS A 346 -33.69 19.07 -21.52
C LYS A 346 -33.74 17.64 -20.96
N ASN A 347 -32.84 16.79 -21.42
CA ASN A 347 -32.74 15.40 -20.99
C ASN A 347 -31.78 15.19 -19.81
N ASN A 348 -31.00 16.21 -19.43
CA ASN A 348 -29.95 16.17 -18.40
C ASN A 348 -28.78 15.22 -18.75
N MET A 349 -28.43 15.19 -20.04
CA MET A 349 -27.41 14.32 -20.59
C MET A 349 -26.20 15.13 -21.04
N LEU A 350 -25.02 14.66 -20.70
CA LEU A 350 -23.75 15.18 -21.18
C LEU A 350 -23.11 14.14 -22.10
N TYR A 351 -22.71 14.55 -23.30
CA TYR A 351 -22.04 13.73 -24.29
C TYR A 351 -20.65 14.31 -24.56
N ALA A 352 -19.60 13.58 -24.19
CA ALA A 352 -18.22 13.96 -24.51
C ALA A 352 -17.67 13.08 -25.62
N HIS A 353 -17.09 13.72 -26.63
CA HIS A 353 -16.55 13.11 -27.83
C HIS A 353 -15.10 13.53 -28.05
N SER A 354 -14.25 12.54 -28.37
CA SER A 354 -12.91 12.81 -28.86
C SER A 354 -12.93 13.14 -30.35
N LYS A 355 -12.17 14.18 -30.73
CA LYS A 355 -11.82 14.53 -32.11
C LYS A 355 -10.29 14.56 -32.12
N ASP A 356 -9.67 13.67 -32.91
CA ASP A 356 -8.22 13.48 -33.09
C ASP A 356 -7.41 12.92 -31.90
N SER A 357 -7.26 11.58 -31.81
CA SER A 357 -6.31 10.84 -30.93
C SER A 357 -6.32 11.12 -29.41
N SER A 358 -7.04 12.13 -28.93
CA SER A 358 -7.12 12.55 -27.53
C SER A 358 -8.43 12.05 -26.91
N SER A 359 -8.40 10.87 -26.31
CA SER A 359 -9.57 10.27 -25.65
C SER A 359 -10.15 11.20 -24.56
N ALA A 360 -11.47 11.22 -24.44
CA ALA A 360 -12.15 11.94 -23.37
C ALA A 360 -11.70 11.38 -22.01
N ARG A 361 -11.31 12.27 -21.10
CA ARG A 361 -10.69 11.90 -19.83
C ARG A 361 -11.47 12.50 -18.66
N ILE A 362 -11.87 11.64 -17.72
CA ILE A 362 -12.48 12.03 -16.44
C ILE A 362 -11.50 11.77 -15.30
N VAL A 363 -11.38 12.75 -14.41
CA VAL A 363 -10.63 12.67 -13.16
C VAL A 363 -11.55 13.01 -12.00
N SER A 364 -11.58 12.15 -10.98
CA SER A 364 -12.26 12.43 -9.71
C SER A 364 -11.25 12.32 -8.56
N GLN A 365 -11.46 13.10 -7.50
CA GLN A 365 -10.55 13.11 -6.34
C GLN A 365 -10.35 11.69 -5.76
N ASN A 366 -9.08 11.31 -5.50
CA ASN A 366 -8.64 9.98 -5.06
C ASN A 366 -8.88 8.82 -6.07
N GLN A 367 -9.18 9.11 -7.34
CA GLN A 367 -9.34 8.11 -8.40
C GLN A 367 -8.38 8.39 -9.55
N LYS A 368 -7.80 7.33 -10.15
CA LYS A 368 -7.00 7.46 -11.37
C LYS A 368 -7.92 7.82 -12.56
N PRO A 369 -7.40 8.52 -13.58
CA PRO A 369 -8.18 8.96 -14.73
C PRO A 369 -8.83 7.79 -15.48
N MET A 370 -10.08 7.97 -15.90
CA MET A 370 -10.75 7.10 -16.86
C MET A 370 -10.68 7.75 -18.24
N MET A 371 -10.35 6.96 -19.26
CA MET A 371 -10.20 7.43 -20.63
C MET A 371 -11.15 6.63 -21.55
N GLY A 372 -11.75 7.28 -22.55
CA GLY A 372 -12.57 6.61 -23.56
C GLY A 372 -12.92 7.53 -24.73
N ASP A 373 -13.46 6.95 -25.81
CA ASP A 373 -13.72 7.71 -27.05
C ASP A 373 -15.04 8.48 -27.00
N LYS A 374 -16.05 7.87 -26.36
CA LYS A 374 -17.36 8.46 -26.15
C LYS A 374 -17.77 8.28 -24.70
N LEU A 375 -18.20 9.37 -24.09
CA LEU A 375 -18.71 9.39 -22.74
C LEU A 375 -20.13 9.94 -22.73
N GLU A 376 -21.03 9.21 -22.08
CA GLU A 376 -22.40 9.65 -21.84
C GLU A 376 -22.63 9.70 -20.34
N PHE A 377 -23.12 10.82 -19.81
CA PHE A 377 -23.32 11.00 -18.38
C PHE A 377 -24.67 11.64 -18.08
N ASP A 378 -25.44 10.99 -17.20
CA ASP A 378 -26.67 11.53 -16.64
C ASP A 378 -26.32 12.40 -15.43
N LEU A 379 -26.55 13.71 -15.56
CA LEU A 379 -26.19 14.73 -14.57
C LEU A 379 -26.97 14.60 -13.26
N ILE A 380 -28.16 13.97 -13.27
CA ILE A 380 -29.03 13.83 -12.09
C ILE A 380 -28.76 12.51 -11.38
N ASN A 381 -28.82 11.40 -12.12
CA ASN A 381 -28.71 10.06 -11.55
C ASN A 381 -27.25 9.63 -11.33
N LYS A 382 -26.28 10.45 -11.77
CA LYS A 382 -24.83 10.19 -11.69
C LYS A 382 -24.43 8.86 -12.34
N LYS A 383 -25.16 8.45 -13.38
CA LYS A 383 -24.89 7.23 -14.16
C LYS A 383 -24.09 7.61 -15.41
N GLY A 384 -23.03 6.85 -15.67
CA GLY A 384 -22.14 7.10 -16.81
C GLY A 384 -21.95 5.86 -17.67
N ILE A 385 -21.83 6.07 -18.98
CA ILE A 385 -21.44 5.06 -19.98
C ILE A 385 -20.15 5.55 -20.64
N ILE A 386 -19.13 4.71 -20.66
CA ILE A 386 -17.85 4.98 -21.32
C ILE A 386 -17.62 3.90 -22.37
N ASN A 387 -17.46 4.30 -23.64
CA ASN A 387 -17.14 3.39 -24.74
C ASN A 387 -15.62 3.35 -24.98
N LEU A 388 -15.10 2.16 -25.27
CA LEU A 388 -13.65 1.88 -25.38
C LEU A 388 -12.90 2.41 -24.14
N GLY A 389 -13.48 2.12 -22.98
CA GLY A 389 -13.00 2.62 -21.70
C GLY A 389 -11.74 1.90 -21.24
N GLU A 390 -10.71 2.68 -20.92
CA GLU A 390 -9.54 2.23 -20.16
C GLU A 390 -9.54 2.88 -18.79
N THR A 391 -9.35 2.07 -17.75
CA THR A 391 -9.18 2.55 -16.37
C THR A 391 -8.07 1.81 -15.68
N THR A 392 -7.35 2.51 -14.82
CA THR A 392 -6.26 1.95 -14.02
C THR A 392 -6.65 1.98 -12.56
N VAL A 393 -6.61 0.82 -11.90
CA VAL A 393 -6.87 0.69 -10.46
C VAL A 393 -5.66 0.05 -9.82
N ARG A 394 -4.92 0.84 -9.01
CA ARG A 394 -3.57 0.50 -8.51
C ARG A 394 -2.62 0.16 -9.66
N ASP A 395 -2.19 -1.10 -9.76
CA ASP A 395 -1.30 -1.64 -10.79
C ASP A 395 -2.07 -2.36 -11.91
N GLY A 396 -3.39 -2.50 -11.76
CA GLY A 396 -4.28 -3.17 -12.70
C GLY A 396 -4.84 -2.26 -13.78
N ILE A 397 -4.68 -2.63 -15.04
CA ILE A 397 -5.22 -1.96 -16.22
C ILE A 397 -6.43 -2.76 -16.71
N TYR A 398 -7.57 -2.08 -16.81
CA TYR A 398 -8.82 -2.64 -17.29
C TYR A 398 -9.21 -1.96 -18.59
N LYS A 399 -9.29 -2.75 -19.67
CA LYS A 399 -9.75 -2.29 -20.98
C LYS A 399 -11.10 -2.93 -21.27
N SER A 400 -12.11 -2.15 -21.61
CA SER A 400 -13.45 -2.67 -21.87
C SER A 400 -14.10 -1.99 -23.05
N LYS A 401 -14.92 -2.73 -23.80
CA LYS A 401 -15.68 -2.13 -24.90
C LYS A 401 -16.70 -1.12 -24.41
N THR A 402 -17.36 -1.40 -23.29
CA THR A 402 -18.33 -0.50 -22.64
C THR A 402 -18.25 -0.66 -21.13
N ILE A 403 -18.10 0.45 -20.41
CA ILE A 403 -18.12 0.53 -18.95
C ILE A 403 -19.37 1.31 -18.54
N PHE A 404 -20.22 0.69 -17.73
CA PHE A 404 -21.34 1.35 -17.07
C PHE A 404 -20.96 1.60 -15.61
N ARG A 405 -21.10 2.85 -15.16
CA ARG A 405 -20.86 3.25 -13.76
C ARG A 405 -22.18 3.50 -13.06
N GLU A 406 -22.36 2.88 -11.89
CA GLU A 406 -23.45 3.12 -10.95
C GLU A 406 -22.91 3.67 -9.63
N ASP A 407 -23.68 4.55 -8.98
CA ASP A 407 -23.35 5.14 -7.67
C ASP A 407 -23.77 4.19 -6.52
N PRO A 408 -22.94 3.94 -5.49
CA PRO A 408 -21.53 4.33 -5.35
C PRO A 408 -20.53 3.31 -5.92
N ASN A 409 -19.75 3.75 -6.91
CA ASN A 409 -18.52 3.11 -7.42
C ASN A 409 -18.63 1.64 -7.86
N ILE A 410 -19.75 1.26 -8.47
CA ILE A 410 -19.93 -0.06 -9.10
C ILE A 410 -19.71 0.08 -10.61
N TYR A 411 -18.77 -0.71 -11.16
CA TYR A 411 -18.48 -0.71 -12.60
C TYR A 411 -18.93 -2.03 -13.22
N HIS A 412 -19.81 -1.95 -14.21
CA HIS A 412 -20.21 -3.07 -15.04
C HIS A 412 -19.49 -2.93 -16.39
N MET A 413 -18.66 -3.91 -16.71
CA MET A 413 -17.78 -3.87 -17.86
C MET A 413 -18.13 -5.04 -18.80
N ASN A 414 -18.27 -4.75 -20.08
CA ASN A 414 -18.64 -5.73 -21.11
C ASN A 414 -17.50 -5.98 -22.08
N LYS A 415 -17.21 -7.25 -22.37
CA LYS A 415 -16.05 -7.69 -23.17
C LYS A 415 -14.76 -7.04 -22.67
N SER A 416 -14.44 -7.32 -21.41
CA SER A 416 -13.36 -6.67 -20.68
C SER A 416 -12.11 -7.51 -20.63
N ILE A 417 -10.99 -6.82 -20.59
CA ILE A 417 -9.64 -7.35 -20.44
C ILE A 417 -9.04 -6.73 -19.17
N TYR A 418 -8.43 -7.56 -18.32
CA TYR A 418 -7.68 -7.14 -17.14
C TYR A 418 -6.23 -7.62 -17.23
N THR A 419 -5.27 -6.73 -17.06
CA THR A 419 -3.83 -7.03 -17.07
C THR A 419 -3.06 -6.06 -16.18
N THR A 420 -1.85 -6.41 -15.73
CA THR A 420 -0.92 -5.45 -15.12
C THR A 420 0.26 -5.12 -16.06
N CYS A 421 0.08 -5.39 -17.35
CA CYS A 421 1.05 -5.10 -18.40
C CYS A 421 0.67 -3.84 -19.15
N GLU A 422 1.55 -2.83 -19.11
CA GLU A 422 1.34 -1.53 -19.77
C GLU A 422 1.53 -1.57 -21.29
N HIS A 423 2.04 -2.67 -21.85
CA HIS A 423 2.16 -2.81 -23.30
C HIS A 423 0.80 -2.88 -23.99
N GLU A 424 0.72 -2.32 -25.20
CA GLU A 424 -0.49 -2.34 -26.04
C GLU A 424 -1.02 -3.76 -26.26
N HIS A 425 -0.11 -4.69 -26.57
CA HIS A 425 -0.32 -6.13 -26.55
C HIS A 425 0.24 -6.69 -25.24
N PRO A 426 -0.59 -6.88 -24.20
CA PRO A 426 -0.10 -7.33 -22.91
C PRO A 426 0.36 -8.80 -22.99
N HIS A 427 1.53 -9.10 -22.40
CA HIS A 427 2.09 -10.47 -22.38
C HIS A 427 1.14 -11.51 -21.77
N TYR A 428 0.25 -11.08 -20.88
CA TYR A 428 -0.85 -11.88 -20.36
C TYR A 428 -2.03 -10.98 -20.05
N TYR A 429 -3.24 -11.53 -20.11
CA TYR A 429 -4.44 -10.82 -19.69
C TYR A 429 -5.60 -11.77 -19.39
N PHE A 430 -6.54 -11.30 -18.59
CA PHE A 430 -7.79 -11.98 -18.33
C PHE A 430 -8.90 -11.38 -19.15
N ARG A 431 -9.56 -12.19 -19.96
CA ARG A 431 -10.72 -11.76 -20.76
C ARG A 431 -12.00 -12.30 -20.16
N SER A 432 -12.98 -11.43 -19.99
CA SER A 432 -14.32 -11.81 -19.55
C SER A 432 -15.40 -11.11 -20.37
N PRO A 433 -16.43 -11.81 -20.87
CA PRO A 433 -17.56 -11.17 -21.50
C PRO A 433 -18.33 -10.25 -20.55
N LYS A 434 -18.44 -10.61 -19.26
CA LYS A 434 -19.14 -9.83 -18.24
C LYS A 434 -18.31 -9.74 -16.98
N MET A 435 -17.93 -8.53 -16.61
CA MET A 435 -17.17 -8.24 -15.40
C MET A 435 -17.90 -7.17 -14.58
N LYS A 436 -18.01 -7.39 -13.27
CA LYS A 436 -18.54 -6.42 -12.32
C LYS A 436 -17.47 -6.13 -11.29
N MET A 437 -17.02 -4.89 -11.20
CA MET A 437 -16.05 -4.44 -10.21
C MET A 437 -16.76 -3.62 -9.13
N ILE A 438 -16.61 -4.06 -7.88
CA ILE A 438 -16.99 -3.30 -6.69
C ILE A 438 -15.69 -2.75 -6.12
N GLN A 439 -15.47 -1.45 -6.30
CA GLN A 439 -14.20 -0.80 -5.98
C GLN A 439 -13.86 -0.96 -4.49
N GLY A 440 -12.64 -1.43 -4.19
CA GLY A 440 -12.15 -1.62 -2.81
C GLY A 440 -12.46 -3.00 -2.22
N GLU A 441 -13.41 -3.74 -2.79
CA GLU A 441 -13.81 -5.07 -2.36
C GLU A 441 -13.37 -6.17 -3.33
N ARG A 442 -14.14 -6.41 -4.40
CA ARG A 442 -14.03 -7.60 -5.26
C ARG A 442 -14.47 -7.36 -6.70
N ILE A 443 -14.03 -8.24 -7.58
CA ILE A 443 -14.35 -8.28 -9.00
C ILE A 443 -15.01 -9.63 -9.30
N ILE A 444 -16.17 -9.59 -9.93
CA ILE A 444 -16.96 -10.78 -10.27
C ILE A 444 -16.96 -10.92 -11.78
N THR A 445 -16.61 -12.10 -12.27
CA THR A 445 -16.44 -12.38 -13.71
C THR A 445 -17.25 -13.60 -14.13
N LYS A 446 -17.81 -13.55 -15.34
CA LYS A 446 -18.65 -14.62 -15.87
C LYS A 446 -18.61 -14.68 -17.40
N PRO A 447 -18.01 -15.72 -18.01
CA PRO A 447 -16.84 -16.51 -17.55
C PRO A 447 -15.52 -15.71 -17.58
N LEU A 448 -14.43 -16.27 -17.05
CA LEU A 448 -13.09 -15.66 -17.05
C LEU A 448 -12.09 -16.57 -17.79
N PHE A 449 -11.35 -16.01 -18.75
CA PHE A 449 -10.33 -16.73 -19.49
C PHE A 449 -8.96 -16.07 -19.31
N LEU A 450 -7.95 -16.84 -18.94
CA LEU A 450 -6.56 -16.39 -18.93
C LEU A 450 -5.95 -16.58 -20.32
N TYR A 451 -5.40 -15.50 -20.87
CA TYR A 451 -4.62 -15.48 -22.10
C TYR A 451 -3.16 -15.18 -21.77
N ILE A 452 -2.24 -15.90 -22.40
CA ILE A 452 -0.80 -15.64 -22.37
C ILE A 452 -0.34 -15.59 -23.82
N PHE A 453 0.30 -14.49 -24.24
CA PHE A 453 0.63 -14.22 -25.65
C PHE A 453 -0.56 -14.48 -26.62
N ASP A 454 -1.74 -13.95 -26.27
CA ASP A 454 -3.01 -14.12 -27.02
C ASP A 454 -3.53 -15.57 -27.14
N VAL A 455 -2.91 -16.55 -26.48
CA VAL A 455 -3.37 -17.94 -26.43
C VAL A 455 -4.18 -18.18 -25.15
N PRO A 456 -5.45 -18.65 -25.24
CA PRO A 456 -6.24 -18.99 -24.05
C PRO A 456 -5.71 -20.27 -23.40
N ILE A 457 -5.29 -20.18 -22.14
CA ILE A 457 -4.74 -21.33 -21.39
C ILE A 457 -5.81 -21.99 -20.50
N ILE A 458 -6.53 -21.20 -19.71
CA ILE A 458 -7.54 -21.68 -18.75
C ILE A 458 -8.80 -20.82 -18.82
N GLY A 459 -9.97 -21.47 -18.75
CA GLY A 459 -11.28 -20.83 -18.65
C GLY A 459 -12.02 -21.28 -17.39
N LEU A 460 -12.51 -20.32 -16.61
CA LEU A 460 -13.37 -20.54 -15.45
C LEU A 460 -14.79 -20.10 -15.79
N PRO A 461 -15.83 -20.89 -15.46
CA PRO A 461 -17.22 -20.50 -15.70
C PRO A 461 -17.63 -19.26 -14.89
N PHE A 462 -16.97 -19.06 -13.73
CA PHE A 462 -17.19 -17.95 -12.82
C PHE A 462 -15.94 -17.75 -11.94
N ALA A 463 -15.56 -16.50 -11.68
CA ALA A 463 -14.48 -16.20 -10.74
C ALA A 463 -14.75 -14.90 -9.98
N ILE A 464 -14.40 -14.92 -8.68
CA ILE A 464 -14.37 -13.75 -7.81
C ILE A 464 -12.90 -13.45 -7.53
N LEU A 465 -12.43 -12.29 -7.94
CA LEU A 465 -11.06 -11.83 -7.74
C LEU A 465 -11.04 -10.68 -6.72
N PRO A 466 -10.02 -10.59 -5.86
CA PRO A 466 -9.81 -9.41 -5.03
C PRO A 466 -9.65 -8.15 -5.89
N SER A 467 -10.23 -7.03 -5.46
CA SER A 467 -9.93 -5.72 -6.06
C SER A 467 -8.83 -4.95 -5.31
N THR A 468 -8.38 -5.49 -4.17
CA THR A 468 -7.37 -4.88 -3.28
C THR A 468 -6.30 -5.88 -2.84
N SER A 469 -5.03 -5.51 -3.08
CA SER A 469 -3.82 -6.18 -2.61
C SER A 469 -3.72 -6.20 -1.07
N GLY A 470 -3.29 -7.33 -0.53
CA GLY A 470 -2.80 -7.48 0.85
C GLY A 470 -3.79 -8.05 1.87
N GLY A 471 -5.07 -8.20 1.51
CA GLY A 471 -6.08 -8.82 2.37
C GLY A 471 -6.19 -10.34 2.18
N ARG A 472 -6.60 -11.06 3.23
CA ARG A 472 -6.93 -12.49 3.15
C ARG A 472 -8.24 -12.68 2.38
N GLN A 473 -8.20 -13.17 1.14
CA GLN A 473 -9.39 -13.31 0.29
C GLN A 473 -9.47 -14.66 -0.41
N SER A 474 -10.67 -15.20 -0.58
CA SER A 474 -10.88 -16.51 -1.21
C SER A 474 -10.63 -16.45 -2.72
N GLY A 475 -10.04 -17.50 -3.31
CA GLY A 475 -9.72 -17.54 -4.73
C GLY A 475 -9.02 -18.82 -5.18
N TRP A 476 -8.89 -19.00 -6.49
CA TRP A 476 -8.17 -20.12 -7.09
C TRP A 476 -6.66 -19.91 -7.02
N ILE A 477 -5.93 -20.99 -6.74
CA ILE A 477 -4.47 -21.06 -6.78
C ILE A 477 -4.08 -21.80 -8.06
N MET A 478 -3.29 -21.15 -8.91
CA MET A 478 -2.87 -21.75 -10.18
C MET A 478 -1.83 -22.87 -9.96
N PRO A 479 -1.93 -23.95 -10.75
CA PRO A 479 -0.94 -25.02 -10.72
C PRO A 479 0.42 -24.55 -11.19
N SER A 480 1.40 -25.37 -10.85
CA SER A 480 2.77 -25.34 -11.30
C SER A 480 3.01 -26.61 -12.08
N PHE A 481 3.45 -26.52 -13.33
CA PHE A 481 3.73 -27.70 -14.15
C PHE A 481 5.19 -28.12 -14.01
N GLY A 482 5.52 -29.35 -14.37
CA GLY A 482 6.88 -29.85 -14.31
C GLY A 482 7.03 -31.25 -14.87
N VAL A 483 8.28 -31.69 -15.00
CA VAL A 483 8.69 -33.05 -15.33
C VAL A 483 9.74 -33.50 -14.33
N SER A 484 9.72 -34.78 -13.96
CA SER A 484 10.73 -35.44 -13.14
C SER A 484 11.01 -36.84 -13.68
N ASN A 485 12.20 -37.37 -13.42
CA ASN A 485 12.54 -38.74 -13.83
C ASN A 485 11.76 -39.81 -13.05
N SER A 486 11.38 -39.53 -11.80
CA SER A 486 10.73 -40.52 -10.93
C SER A 486 9.22 -40.53 -11.04
N SER A 487 8.62 -39.42 -11.47
CA SER A 487 7.17 -39.20 -11.39
C SER A 487 6.60 -38.58 -12.67
N GLY A 488 7.32 -38.68 -13.80
CA GLY A 488 6.88 -38.22 -15.11
C GLY A 488 6.56 -36.73 -15.19
N THR A 489 5.58 -36.37 -16.02
CA THR A 489 5.02 -35.01 -16.10
C THR A 489 3.96 -34.78 -15.01
N PHE A 490 3.97 -33.60 -14.41
CA PHE A 490 3.10 -33.32 -13.28
C PHE A 490 2.59 -31.89 -13.28
N PHE A 491 1.49 -31.70 -12.56
CA PHE A 491 1.09 -30.38 -12.07
C PHE A 491 0.92 -30.42 -10.56
N GLN A 492 1.29 -29.35 -9.88
CA GLN A 492 1.25 -29.22 -8.43
C GLN A 492 0.56 -27.92 -8.04
N LYS A 493 -0.07 -27.88 -6.87
CA LYS A 493 -0.64 -26.68 -6.24
C LYS A 493 -1.86 -26.11 -6.97
N LEU A 494 -2.55 -26.91 -7.77
CA LEU A 494 -3.88 -26.54 -8.26
C LEU A 494 -4.84 -26.59 -7.08
N GLY A 495 -5.55 -25.50 -6.78
CA GLY A 495 -6.48 -25.57 -5.67
C GLY A 495 -7.25 -24.31 -5.38
N TYR A 496 -7.87 -24.29 -4.20
CA TYR A 496 -8.70 -23.17 -3.77
C TYR A 496 -8.29 -22.71 -2.37
N TYR A 497 -8.12 -21.41 -2.21
CA TYR A 497 -7.95 -20.75 -0.94
C TYR A 497 -9.30 -20.23 -0.46
N TRP A 498 -9.68 -20.61 0.75
CA TRP A 498 -10.97 -20.27 1.35
C TRP A 498 -10.77 -19.52 2.67
N ALA A 499 -11.25 -18.28 2.71
CA ALA A 499 -11.18 -17.41 3.88
C ALA A 499 -12.59 -16.92 4.24
N PRO A 500 -13.35 -17.68 5.06
CA PRO A 500 -14.76 -17.36 5.36
C PRO A 500 -14.97 -16.24 6.39
N ASN A 501 -14.00 -15.98 7.27
CA ASN A 501 -14.06 -14.89 8.27
C ASN A 501 -12.64 -14.33 8.51
N ASP A 502 -12.37 -13.62 9.61
CA ASP A 502 -11.05 -13.04 9.96
C ASP A 502 -10.17 -13.94 10.85
N TYR A 503 -10.72 -15.03 11.37
CA TYR A 503 -10.02 -15.94 12.30
C TYR A 503 -9.67 -17.29 11.70
N LEU A 504 -10.29 -17.71 10.58
CA LEU A 504 -10.10 -19.03 9.97
C LEU A 504 -9.84 -18.90 8.46
N ASP A 505 -8.85 -19.64 7.97
CA ASP A 505 -8.63 -19.87 6.54
C ASP A 505 -8.24 -21.32 6.25
N SER A 506 -8.54 -21.76 5.03
CA SER A 506 -8.28 -23.10 4.55
C SER A 506 -7.69 -23.06 3.14
N LYS A 507 -6.82 -24.02 2.85
CA LYS A 507 -6.19 -24.22 1.55
C LYS A 507 -6.28 -25.69 1.19
N ILE A 508 -6.89 -25.98 0.07
CA ILE A 508 -6.97 -27.34 -0.49
C ILE A 508 -6.26 -27.30 -1.84
N LEU A 509 -5.18 -28.06 -1.96
CA LEU A 509 -4.36 -28.16 -3.16
C LEU A 509 -4.29 -29.61 -3.64
N MET A 510 -4.26 -29.80 -4.94
CA MET A 510 -4.10 -31.07 -5.62
C MET A 510 -2.83 -31.04 -6.46
N ASP A 511 -2.05 -32.10 -6.31
CA ASP A 511 -0.87 -32.38 -7.11
C ASP A 511 -1.11 -33.70 -7.85
N PHE A 512 -0.75 -33.76 -9.12
CA PHE A 512 -0.95 -34.92 -9.98
C PHE A 512 0.33 -35.18 -10.76
N TYR A 513 0.79 -36.42 -10.72
CA TYR A 513 1.97 -36.94 -11.38
C TYR A 513 1.53 -38.09 -12.28
N ASP A 514 1.73 -37.94 -13.59
CA ASP A 514 1.16 -38.84 -14.60
C ASP A 514 1.73 -40.26 -14.60
N GLU A 515 2.91 -40.49 -14.05
CA GLU A 515 3.55 -41.82 -13.98
C GLU A 515 3.58 -42.43 -12.57
N ASP A 516 3.01 -41.75 -11.56
CA ASP A 516 3.28 -42.10 -10.15
C ASP A 516 2.08 -41.98 -9.22
N ARG A 517 1.49 -40.78 -9.05
CA ARG A 517 0.55 -40.53 -7.94
C ARG A 517 -0.33 -39.28 -8.08
N ILE A 518 -1.36 -39.23 -7.25
CA ILE A 518 -2.12 -38.01 -6.93
C ILE A 518 -1.97 -37.68 -5.44
N GLU A 519 -1.77 -36.40 -5.12
CA GLU A 519 -1.66 -35.89 -3.76
C GLU A 519 -2.72 -34.81 -3.50
N LEU A 520 -3.37 -34.88 -2.35
CA LEU A 520 -4.30 -33.87 -1.86
C LEU A 520 -3.72 -33.26 -0.58
N ASN A 521 -3.29 -32.00 -0.68
CA ASN A 521 -2.74 -31.23 0.41
C ASN A 521 -3.81 -30.30 1.00
N SER A 522 -4.22 -30.56 2.22
CA SER A 522 -5.20 -29.75 2.96
C SER A 522 -4.52 -29.02 4.12
N SER A 523 -4.79 -27.73 4.29
CA SER A 523 -4.31 -26.93 5.42
C SER A 523 -5.42 -26.02 5.93
N LEU A 524 -5.66 -26.05 7.24
CA LEU A 524 -6.63 -25.25 7.96
C LEU A 524 -5.91 -24.48 9.04
N ARG A 525 -5.90 -23.15 8.93
CA ARG A 525 -5.29 -22.24 9.90
C ARG A 525 -6.37 -21.47 10.65
N TYR A 526 -6.24 -21.41 11.96
CA TYR A 526 -7.13 -20.62 12.81
C TYR A 526 -6.33 -19.81 13.82
N VAL A 527 -6.61 -18.52 13.94
CA VAL A 527 -5.91 -17.59 14.82
C VAL A 527 -6.89 -16.59 15.41
N LYS A 528 -6.91 -16.49 16.73
CA LYS A 528 -7.59 -15.43 17.48
C LYS A 528 -6.59 -14.82 18.46
N ARG A 529 -6.20 -13.57 18.20
CA ARG A 529 -5.18 -12.85 18.98
C ARG A 529 -5.47 -12.93 20.49
N TYR A 530 -4.43 -13.23 21.27
CA TYR A 530 -4.49 -13.41 22.72
C TYR A 530 -5.39 -14.56 23.24
N LYS A 531 -5.88 -15.45 22.37
CA LYS A 531 -6.65 -16.63 22.80
C LYS A 531 -6.03 -17.93 22.29
N TYR A 532 -5.98 -18.11 20.98
CA TYR A 532 -5.47 -19.35 20.39
C TYR A 532 -4.93 -19.15 18.98
N SER A 533 -4.01 -20.01 18.58
CA SER A 533 -3.47 -20.11 17.24
C SER A 533 -3.18 -21.56 16.93
N GLY A 534 -3.56 -22.04 15.75
CA GLY A 534 -3.25 -23.38 15.32
C GLY A 534 -3.33 -23.57 13.82
N ASN A 535 -2.76 -24.68 13.39
CA ASN A 535 -2.71 -25.15 12.02
C ASN A 535 -2.92 -26.66 12.00
N ILE A 536 -3.87 -27.12 11.23
CA ILE A 536 -4.07 -28.54 10.91
C ILE A 536 -3.70 -28.70 9.45
N SER A 537 -2.75 -29.55 9.14
CA SER A 537 -2.40 -29.90 7.77
C SER A 537 -2.42 -31.40 7.56
N SER A 538 -2.85 -31.83 6.39
CA SER A 538 -2.89 -33.24 6.01
C SER A 538 -2.53 -33.38 4.54
N THR A 539 -1.69 -34.35 4.26
CA THR A 539 -1.29 -34.76 2.92
C THR A 539 -1.84 -36.16 2.70
N TYR A 540 -2.79 -36.31 1.80
CA TYR A 540 -3.25 -37.61 1.33
C TYR A 540 -2.52 -37.92 0.03
N LYS A 541 -1.96 -39.12 -0.09
CA LYS A 541 -1.27 -39.63 -1.27
C LYS A 541 -1.93 -40.92 -1.71
N ARG A 542 -2.25 -41.00 -2.99
CA ARG A 542 -2.62 -42.25 -3.64
C ARG A 542 -1.61 -42.49 -4.75
N LYS A 543 -0.82 -43.56 -4.62
CA LYS A 543 0.34 -43.89 -5.45
C LYS A 543 0.11 -45.21 -6.16
N LEU A 544 0.61 -45.35 -7.39
CA LEU A 544 0.63 -46.62 -8.10
C LEU A 544 1.50 -47.64 -7.36
N ASN A 545 1.05 -48.88 -7.36
CA ASN A 545 1.76 -50.02 -6.81
C ASN A 545 1.97 -51.05 -7.92
N GLU A 546 3.23 -51.36 -8.23
CA GLU A 546 3.60 -52.37 -9.24
C GLU A 546 2.96 -52.17 -10.63
N SER A 547 2.58 -50.94 -10.98
CA SER A 547 2.04 -50.56 -12.30
C SER A 547 2.59 -49.20 -12.72
N ASN A 548 2.83 -49.04 -14.02
CA ASN A 548 3.22 -47.75 -14.63
C ASN A 548 2.06 -47.11 -15.40
N ASP A 549 0.86 -47.70 -15.33
CA ASP A 549 -0.33 -47.16 -15.99
C ASP A 549 -1.12 -46.29 -15.01
N ILE A 550 -1.25 -45.00 -15.32
CA ILE A 550 -2.00 -44.04 -14.49
C ILE A 550 -3.48 -44.38 -14.35
N SER A 551 -4.05 -45.16 -15.27
CA SER A 551 -5.43 -45.62 -15.16
C SER A 551 -5.62 -46.63 -14.02
N ASP A 552 -4.57 -47.34 -13.62
CA ASP A 552 -4.56 -48.23 -12.46
C ASP A 552 -4.57 -47.46 -11.13
N LEU A 553 -4.40 -46.13 -11.14
CA LEU A 553 -4.42 -45.32 -9.93
C LEU A 553 -5.74 -45.48 -9.18
N PHE A 554 -6.86 -45.69 -9.89
CA PHE A 554 -8.18 -45.87 -9.30
C PHE A 554 -8.57 -47.35 -9.09
N SER A 555 -7.64 -48.29 -9.31
CA SER A 555 -7.81 -49.73 -9.13
C SER A 555 -7.17 -50.24 -7.83
N ASN A 556 -7.21 -51.56 -7.61
CA ASN A 556 -6.58 -52.22 -6.45
C ASN A 556 -5.04 -52.23 -6.50
N LYS A 557 -4.44 -51.73 -7.58
CA LYS A 557 -2.99 -51.56 -7.72
C LYS A 557 -2.51 -50.19 -7.27
N SER A 558 -3.13 -49.65 -6.22
CA SER A 558 -2.75 -48.36 -5.64
C SER A 558 -2.60 -48.47 -4.13
N ILE A 559 -1.63 -47.74 -3.57
CA ILE A 559 -1.41 -47.60 -2.14
C ILE A 559 -1.91 -46.22 -1.72
N GLU A 560 -2.72 -46.19 -0.66
CA GLU A 560 -3.25 -44.96 -0.09
C GLU A 560 -2.60 -44.69 1.27
N ASN A 561 -1.96 -43.53 1.40
CA ASN A 561 -1.32 -43.11 2.64
C ASN A 561 -1.69 -41.66 2.97
N PHE A 562 -1.70 -41.32 4.27
CA PHE A 562 -1.87 -39.93 4.68
C PHE A 562 -1.05 -39.55 5.90
N ASP A 563 -0.77 -38.25 6.02
CA ASP A 563 -0.32 -37.65 7.27
C ASP A 563 -1.35 -36.68 7.84
N ILE A 564 -1.33 -36.52 9.17
CA ILE A 564 -2.05 -35.46 9.88
C ILE A 564 -1.06 -34.77 10.80
N LYS A 565 -0.92 -33.46 10.65
CA LYS A 565 -0.11 -32.60 11.51
C LYS A 565 -1.03 -31.57 12.15
N TRP A 566 -1.06 -31.53 13.47
CA TRP A 566 -1.84 -30.56 14.24
C TRP A 566 -0.94 -29.80 15.20
N LEU A 567 -0.78 -28.52 14.89
CA LEU A 567 -0.13 -27.54 15.75
C LEU A 567 -1.19 -26.68 16.40
N HIS A 568 -1.14 -26.54 17.72
CA HIS A 568 -2.05 -25.72 18.50
C HIS A 568 -1.33 -25.06 19.67
N ASN A 569 -1.60 -23.79 19.88
CA ASN A 569 -1.17 -23.03 21.04
C ASN A 569 -2.36 -22.20 21.52
N GLN A 570 -2.75 -22.39 22.77
CA GLN A 570 -3.87 -21.70 23.38
C GLN A 570 -3.50 -21.21 24.77
N GLN A 571 -3.63 -19.90 24.94
CA GLN A 571 -3.56 -19.26 26.24
C GLN A 571 -4.98 -19.15 26.80
N ILE A 572 -5.31 -20.01 27.76
CA ILE A 572 -6.65 -20.05 28.37
C ILE A 572 -6.83 -18.85 29.31
N ASP A 573 -5.79 -18.53 30.09
CA ASP A 573 -5.66 -17.32 30.91
C ASP A 573 -4.17 -16.92 31.02
N ASN A 574 -3.83 -15.84 31.73
CA ASN A 574 -2.43 -15.36 31.88
C ASN A 574 -1.48 -16.35 32.60
N THR A 575 -2.02 -17.43 33.14
CA THR A 575 -1.33 -18.45 33.93
C THR A 575 -1.48 -19.86 33.38
N GLN A 576 -2.27 -20.04 32.31
CA GLN A 576 -2.64 -21.32 31.73
C GLN A 576 -2.28 -21.36 30.26
N ASN A 577 -1.51 -22.37 29.88
CA ASN A 577 -1.14 -22.59 28.50
C ASN A 577 -1.37 -24.04 28.09
N PHE A 578 -1.91 -24.22 26.89
CA PHE A 578 -2.16 -25.51 26.27
C PHE A 578 -1.51 -25.55 24.88
N ASN A 579 -0.59 -26.48 24.69
CA ASN A 579 0.17 -26.67 23.46
C ASN A 579 -0.05 -28.07 22.92
N VAL A 580 -0.21 -28.21 21.61
CA VAL A 580 -0.24 -29.50 20.90
C VAL A 580 0.67 -29.41 19.69
N ASN A 581 1.52 -30.41 19.53
CA ASN A 581 2.25 -30.71 18.31
C ASN A 581 2.06 -32.20 18.03
N TRP A 582 1.06 -32.55 17.23
CA TRP A 582 0.70 -33.93 16.95
C TRP A 582 0.96 -34.25 15.49
N ILE A 583 1.66 -35.36 15.24
CA ILE A 583 2.02 -35.86 13.92
C ILE A 583 1.63 -37.34 13.86
N TYR A 584 0.84 -37.69 12.86
CA TYR A 584 0.43 -39.05 12.57
C TYR A 584 0.69 -39.36 11.10
N VAL A 585 1.20 -40.55 10.81
CA VAL A 585 1.42 -41.08 9.46
C VAL A 585 0.84 -42.49 9.39
N THR A 586 0.33 -42.89 8.23
CA THR A 586 -0.22 -44.24 8.01
C THR A 586 0.85 -45.31 7.74
N SER A 587 2.02 -44.92 7.24
CA SER A 587 3.09 -45.82 6.83
C SER A 587 4.45 -45.23 7.21
N SER A 588 5.41 -46.10 7.55
CA SER A 588 6.80 -45.74 7.86
C SER A 588 7.50 -45.04 6.70
N ASP A 589 7.22 -45.44 5.46
CA ASP A 589 7.90 -44.92 4.27
C ASP A 589 7.25 -43.65 3.69
N PHE A 590 6.26 -43.07 4.37
CA PHE A 590 5.47 -41.95 3.85
C PHE A 590 6.29 -40.73 3.37
N TYR A 591 7.42 -40.47 4.03
CA TYR A 591 8.30 -39.33 3.73
C TYR A 591 9.47 -39.66 2.79
N ASN A 592 9.72 -40.94 2.47
CA ASN A 592 10.85 -41.36 1.62
C ASN A 592 10.77 -40.78 0.20
N ASP A 593 9.55 -40.64 -0.33
CA ASP A 593 9.28 -40.11 -1.67
C ASP A 593 9.19 -38.57 -1.74
N SER A 594 9.54 -37.86 -0.65
CA SER A 594 9.53 -36.40 -0.64
C SER A 594 10.70 -35.83 -1.45
N TYR A 595 10.41 -34.80 -2.27
CA TYR A 595 11.45 -34.03 -2.95
C TYR A 595 12.28 -33.15 -1.99
N ASP A 596 11.76 -32.86 -0.80
CA ASP A 596 12.45 -32.07 0.23
C ASP A 596 13.35 -33.00 1.07
N LEU A 597 14.67 -32.75 1.04
CA LEU A 597 15.65 -33.59 1.72
C LEU A 597 15.37 -33.69 3.22
N ASN A 598 14.98 -32.59 3.88
CA ASN A 598 14.70 -32.58 5.32
C ASN A 598 13.54 -33.50 5.67
N THR A 599 12.51 -33.49 4.83
CA THR A 599 11.34 -34.36 5.01
C THR A 599 11.77 -35.82 4.78
N ARG A 600 12.57 -36.09 3.75
CA ARG A 600 13.04 -37.44 3.43
C ARG A 600 13.98 -38.04 4.48
N THR A 601 14.81 -37.22 5.12
CA THR A 601 15.73 -37.67 6.18
C THR A 601 15.06 -37.76 7.56
N GLN A 602 13.76 -37.50 7.66
CA GLN A 602 13.03 -37.53 8.92
C GLN A 602 12.76 -38.99 9.35
N GLN A 603 13.62 -39.54 10.22
CA GLN A 603 13.51 -40.92 10.69
C GLN A 603 12.60 -41.08 11.92
N LYS A 604 12.41 -40.01 12.69
CA LYS A 604 11.68 -40.03 13.96
C LYS A 604 10.58 -38.97 14.01
N LEU A 605 9.37 -39.38 14.38
CA LEU A 605 8.22 -38.52 14.59
C LEU A 605 7.97 -38.30 16.08
N GLU A 606 7.91 -37.04 16.48
CA GLU A 606 7.64 -36.65 17.86
C GLU A 606 6.31 -35.92 17.95
N SER A 607 5.40 -36.54 18.68
CA SER A 607 4.07 -36.04 19.00
C SER A 607 4.01 -35.64 20.46
N SER A 608 3.42 -34.50 20.79
CA SER A 608 3.25 -34.06 22.17
C SER A 608 2.04 -33.17 22.37
N ALA A 609 1.45 -33.26 23.56
CA ALA A 609 0.44 -32.33 24.05
C ALA A 609 0.79 -31.95 25.48
N ALA A 610 0.82 -30.67 25.79
CA ALA A 610 1.22 -30.16 27.09
C ALA A 610 0.25 -29.09 27.59
N TYR A 611 -0.27 -29.29 28.79
CA TYR A 611 -1.02 -28.31 29.55
C TYR A 611 -0.19 -27.86 30.74
N SER A 612 -0.19 -26.56 31.04
CA SER A 612 0.48 -26.04 32.24
C SER A 612 -0.31 -24.94 32.92
N LYS A 613 -0.26 -24.92 34.24
CA LYS A 613 -0.84 -23.91 35.13
C LYS A 613 0.23 -23.39 36.08
N VAL A 614 0.33 -22.08 36.23
CA VAL A 614 1.24 -21.41 37.16
C VAL A 614 0.43 -20.63 38.20
N TRP A 615 0.67 -20.89 39.48
CA TRP A 615 0.14 -20.09 40.58
C TRP A 615 1.27 -19.25 41.18
N SER A 616 1.58 -18.11 40.54
CA SER A 616 2.72 -17.26 40.90
C SER A 616 2.68 -16.77 42.35
N ALA A 617 1.49 -16.49 42.90
CA ALA A 617 1.33 -16.06 44.29
C ALA A 617 1.82 -17.10 45.32
N TYR A 618 1.83 -18.38 44.94
CA TYR A 618 2.24 -19.50 45.80
C TYR A 618 3.49 -20.21 45.28
N ASN A 619 4.18 -19.65 44.29
CA ASN A 619 5.37 -20.24 43.67
C ASN A 619 5.16 -21.66 43.11
N ASN A 620 3.91 -22.04 42.81
CA ASN A 620 3.53 -23.39 42.37
C ASN A 620 3.33 -23.45 40.85
N ARG A 621 3.71 -24.57 40.25
CA ARG A 621 3.46 -24.88 38.83
C ARG A 621 3.05 -26.34 38.66
N LEU A 622 1.99 -26.56 37.91
CA LEU A 622 1.56 -27.88 37.45
C LEU A 622 1.76 -27.96 35.93
N SER A 623 2.31 -29.06 35.45
CA SER A 623 2.38 -29.38 34.02
C SER A 623 1.97 -30.82 33.77
N ILE A 624 1.06 -31.02 32.83
CA ILE A 624 0.59 -32.30 32.34
C ILE A 624 1.06 -32.41 30.90
N SER A 625 1.78 -33.48 30.58
CA SER A 625 2.28 -33.71 29.22
C SER A 625 2.02 -35.13 28.78
N LEU A 626 1.65 -35.27 27.52
CA LEU A 626 1.54 -36.51 26.78
C LEU A 626 2.58 -36.42 25.66
N SER A 627 3.33 -37.49 25.42
CA SER A 627 4.24 -37.51 24.27
C SER A 627 4.34 -38.90 23.66
N GLU A 628 4.55 -38.95 22.35
CA GLU A 628 4.81 -40.15 21.59
C GLU A 628 6.02 -39.91 20.68
N SER A 629 6.90 -40.90 20.66
CA SER A 629 8.09 -40.97 19.82
C SER A 629 7.94 -42.21 18.95
N TYR A 630 7.89 -42.03 17.64
CA TYR A 630 7.74 -43.10 16.67
C TYR A 630 8.94 -43.09 15.72
N ASP A 631 9.70 -44.17 15.72
CA ASP A 631 10.86 -44.38 14.86
C ASP A 631 10.42 -45.16 13.62
N LEU A 632 10.45 -44.52 12.45
CA LEU A 632 9.93 -45.07 11.21
C LEU A 632 10.84 -46.19 10.67
N ASN A 633 12.15 -46.09 10.91
CA ASN A 633 13.09 -47.10 10.43
C ASN A 633 12.97 -48.41 11.21
N LYS A 634 12.72 -48.33 12.52
CA LYS A 634 12.60 -49.50 13.40
C LYS A 634 11.34 -50.32 13.19
N GLU A 635 10.28 -49.73 12.63
CA GLU A 635 9.07 -50.50 12.34
C GLU A 635 9.30 -51.52 11.21
N SER A 636 10.22 -51.20 10.30
CA SER A 636 10.62 -52.10 9.21
C SER A 636 11.69 -53.12 9.63
N GLU A 637 12.24 -53.03 10.84
CA GLU A 637 13.21 -53.98 11.39
C GLU A 637 12.48 -55.21 11.94
N ILE A 638 12.80 -56.38 11.41
CA ILE A 638 12.27 -57.66 11.91
C ILE A 638 13.18 -58.13 13.06
N PRO A 639 12.64 -58.45 14.26
CA PRO A 639 13.42 -59.01 15.34
C PRO A 639 14.09 -60.33 14.90
N ASN A 640 15.39 -60.47 15.14
CA ASN A 640 16.16 -61.65 14.76
C ASN A 640 16.44 -62.54 15.97
N CYS A 641 16.82 -63.78 15.68
CA CYS A 641 17.32 -64.67 16.71
C CYS A 641 18.78 -64.33 17.05
N ILE A 642 19.04 -63.91 18.30
CA ILE A 642 20.39 -63.52 18.74
C ILE A 642 21.27 -64.75 19.02
N ASN A 643 20.73 -65.74 19.74
CA ASN A 643 21.40 -67.01 20.05
C ASN A 643 20.35 -68.12 20.17
N ILE A 644 20.75 -69.33 19.76
CA ILE A 644 19.97 -70.55 19.90
C ILE A 644 20.61 -71.33 21.05
N ASP A 645 19.86 -71.59 22.12
CA ASP A 645 20.31 -72.40 23.25
C ASP A 645 20.47 -73.87 22.84
N GLU A 646 21.16 -74.69 23.65
CA GLU A 646 21.47 -76.11 23.35
C GLU A 646 20.22 -76.97 23.04
N ASP A 647 19.04 -76.54 23.51
CA ASP A 647 17.74 -77.18 23.27
C ASP A 647 17.00 -76.67 22.02
N GLY A 648 17.63 -75.83 21.19
CA GLY A 648 17.04 -75.30 19.95
C GLY A 648 16.12 -74.10 20.13
N TYR A 649 16.04 -73.53 21.34
CA TYR A 649 15.22 -72.35 21.63
C TYR A 649 15.99 -71.06 21.38
N CYS A 650 15.33 -70.13 20.69
CA CYS A 650 15.89 -68.82 20.42
C CYS A 650 15.67 -67.85 21.59
N GLN A 651 16.70 -67.08 21.99
CA GLN A 651 16.52 -65.96 22.91
C GLN A 651 15.71 -64.81 22.29
N GLU A 652 14.70 -64.32 23.01
CA GLU A 652 13.75 -63.30 22.54
C GLU A 652 14.45 -61.94 22.29
N GLU A 653 14.50 -61.49 21.02
CA GLU A 653 14.83 -60.10 20.68
C GLU A 653 13.54 -59.24 20.62
N GLN A 654 13.60 -58.04 21.20
CA GLN A 654 12.49 -57.07 21.22
C GLN A 654 12.88 -55.79 20.48
N VAL A 655 12.15 -55.47 19.41
CA VAL A 655 12.30 -54.22 18.65
C VAL A 655 11.15 -53.29 18.98
N PHE A 656 11.44 -52.15 19.62
CA PHE A 656 10.44 -51.13 19.95
C PHE A 656 10.51 -49.95 18.98
N TYR A 657 9.47 -49.78 18.17
CA TYR A 657 9.37 -48.68 17.20
C TYR A 657 8.53 -47.49 17.74
N ARG A 658 7.70 -47.69 18.77
CA ARG A 658 6.92 -46.60 19.41
C ARG A 658 7.12 -46.54 20.92
N SER A 659 7.31 -45.32 21.42
CA SER A 659 7.45 -45.01 22.84
C SER A 659 6.53 -43.86 23.23
N ARG A 660 5.65 -44.09 24.21
CA ARG A 660 4.63 -43.14 24.67
C ARG A 660 4.79 -42.83 26.15
N VAL A 661 4.50 -41.59 26.52
CA VAL A 661 4.46 -41.10 27.90
C VAL A 661 3.03 -40.64 28.17
N LEU A 662 2.26 -41.43 28.93
CA LEU A 662 0.81 -41.25 29.10
C LEU A 662 0.38 -41.54 30.55
N PRO A 663 0.14 -40.51 31.40
CA PRO A 663 0.65 -39.15 31.31
C PRO A 663 1.99 -38.95 32.03
N ASN A 664 2.65 -37.82 31.74
CA ASN A 664 3.68 -37.22 32.59
C ASN A 664 3.10 -36.00 33.33
N LEU A 665 2.89 -36.15 34.64
CA LEU A 665 2.34 -35.12 35.52
C LEU A 665 3.47 -34.61 36.40
N ARG A 666 3.76 -33.31 36.33
CA ARG A 666 4.80 -32.68 37.15
C ARG A 666 4.21 -31.51 37.92
N PHE A 667 4.30 -31.59 39.24
CA PHE A 667 4.07 -30.48 40.15
C PHE A 667 5.42 -29.95 40.62
N SER A 668 5.55 -28.63 40.75
CA SER A 668 6.76 -28.01 41.28
C SER A 668 6.44 -26.79 42.13
N HIS A 669 7.12 -26.68 43.25
CA HIS A 669 7.21 -25.49 44.07
C HIS A 669 8.59 -24.88 43.85
N SER A 670 8.59 -23.66 43.32
CA SER A 670 9.82 -22.92 43.04
C SER A 670 10.44 -22.33 44.31
N ASN A 671 11.62 -21.75 44.16
CA ASN A 671 12.52 -21.38 45.25
C ASN A 671 11.84 -20.47 46.29
N SER A 672 11.59 -20.99 47.49
CA SER A 672 10.93 -20.26 48.58
C SER A 672 11.76 -20.34 49.86
N LYS A 673 11.71 -19.28 50.69
CA LYS A 673 12.36 -19.28 52.00
C LYS A 673 11.66 -20.27 52.92
N LEU A 674 12.41 -21.25 53.42
CA LEU A 674 11.86 -22.32 54.27
C LEU A 674 11.28 -21.77 55.58
N PHE A 675 11.93 -20.73 56.15
CA PHE A 675 11.56 -20.14 57.45
C PHE A 675 10.97 -18.72 57.32
N GLY A 676 10.49 -18.35 56.14
CA GLY A 676 9.92 -17.02 55.89
C GLY A 676 10.95 -15.89 55.86
N GLN A 677 10.47 -14.64 55.82
CA GLN A 677 11.31 -13.44 55.77
C GLN A 677 11.91 -13.11 57.14
N GLY A 678 13.20 -12.75 57.17
CA GLY A 678 13.92 -12.36 58.38
C GLY A 678 15.42 -12.20 58.09
N ASP A 679 16.15 -11.62 59.05
CA ASP A 679 17.58 -11.28 58.91
C ASP A 679 18.52 -12.36 59.47
N ARG A 680 17.97 -13.42 60.07
CA ARG A 680 18.79 -14.50 60.65
C ARG A 680 19.31 -15.41 59.53
N TRP A 681 20.47 -16.02 59.74
CA TRP A 681 21.15 -16.87 58.73
C TRP A 681 20.24 -17.98 58.17
N TYR A 682 19.37 -18.56 58.99
CA TYR A 682 18.45 -19.62 58.56
C TYR A 682 17.32 -19.11 57.66
N ASN A 683 17.00 -17.81 57.69
CA ASN A 683 16.05 -17.21 56.75
C ASN A 683 16.60 -17.13 55.31
N SER A 684 17.90 -17.37 55.12
CA SER A 684 18.54 -17.55 53.81
C SER A 684 18.50 -19.00 53.31
N ILE A 685 17.84 -19.92 54.02
CA ILE A 685 17.61 -21.28 53.53
C ILE A 685 16.41 -21.27 52.59
N TYR A 686 16.66 -21.56 51.33
CA TYR A 686 15.65 -21.74 50.32
C TYR A 686 15.41 -23.23 50.08
N PHE A 687 14.16 -23.58 49.78
CA PHE A 687 13.80 -24.90 49.30
C PHE A 687 13.09 -24.82 47.96
N ASN A 688 13.28 -25.84 47.14
CA ASN A 688 12.45 -26.11 45.98
C ASN A 688 11.99 -27.57 46.04
N MET A 689 10.82 -27.84 45.49
CA MET A 689 10.25 -29.18 45.48
C MET A 689 9.70 -29.48 44.09
N SER A 690 9.90 -30.68 43.59
CA SER A 690 9.20 -31.17 42.42
C SER A 690 8.74 -32.60 42.62
N SER A 691 7.55 -32.91 42.14
CA SER A 691 6.94 -34.23 42.17
C SER A 691 6.51 -34.57 40.75
N GLN A 692 6.96 -35.71 40.24
CA GLN A 692 6.71 -36.13 38.87
C GLN A 692 6.16 -37.56 38.85
N TYR A 693 4.95 -37.73 38.34
CA TYR A 693 4.44 -39.03 37.90
C TYR A 693 4.75 -39.21 36.41
N LYS A 694 5.26 -40.38 36.03
CA LYS A 694 5.51 -40.73 34.63
C LYS A 694 4.96 -42.12 34.36
N GLY A 695 3.87 -42.19 33.58
CA GLY A 695 3.42 -43.43 32.93
C GLY A 695 4.08 -43.55 31.56
N PHE A 696 4.61 -44.70 31.21
CA PHE A 696 5.37 -44.89 30.00
C PHE A 696 5.08 -46.26 29.38
N GLN A 697 4.86 -46.24 28.07
CA GLN A 697 4.39 -47.36 27.28
C GLN A 697 5.31 -47.55 26.07
N LYS A 698 5.81 -48.76 25.84
CA LYS A 698 6.53 -49.13 24.63
C LYS A 698 5.69 -50.11 23.81
N ILE A 699 5.67 -49.90 22.51
CA ILE A 699 5.00 -50.77 21.53
C ILE A 699 6.07 -51.21 20.54
N GLY A 700 6.10 -52.50 20.26
CA GLY A 700 7.14 -53.14 19.48
C GLY A 700 6.71 -54.52 19.00
N SER A 701 7.67 -55.25 18.46
CA SER A 701 7.52 -56.63 18.03
C SER A 701 8.56 -57.50 18.73
N ILE A 702 8.18 -58.73 19.06
CA ILE A 702 9.03 -59.72 19.71
C ILE A 702 9.05 -61.01 18.91
N TYR A 703 10.23 -61.63 18.85
CA TYR A 703 10.40 -62.96 18.30
C TYR A 703 9.87 -64.02 19.29
N LYS A 704 8.92 -64.88 18.87
CA LYS A 704 8.31 -65.91 19.73
C LYS A 704 8.79 -67.34 19.49
N GLY A 705 9.67 -67.56 18.52
CA GLY A 705 10.11 -68.90 18.14
C GLY A 705 9.90 -69.16 16.64
N GLY A 706 10.55 -70.19 16.12
CA GLY A 706 10.32 -70.69 14.76
C GLY A 706 10.50 -72.20 14.75
N THR A 707 9.69 -72.91 13.97
CA THR A 707 9.82 -74.35 13.77
C THR A 707 10.59 -74.62 12.49
N LEU A 708 11.59 -75.50 12.55
CA LEU A 708 12.29 -76.01 11.37
C LEU A 708 11.43 -77.08 10.69
N ASP A 709 10.81 -76.74 9.56
CA ASP A 709 10.16 -77.71 8.66
C ASP A 709 10.79 -77.61 7.27
N ASN A 710 11.48 -78.68 6.82
CA ASN A 710 12.07 -78.83 5.48
C ASN A 710 12.77 -77.58 4.92
N ASP A 711 13.92 -77.20 5.49
CA ASP A 711 14.81 -76.11 5.02
C ASP A 711 14.21 -74.69 4.95
N ASN A 712 12.95 -74.47 5.34
CA ASN A 712 12.36 -73.15 5.53
C ASN A 712 12.19 -72.84 7.03
N PHE A 713 12.83 -71.76 7.47
CA PHE A 713 12.69 -71.24 8.83
C PHE A 713 11.53 -70.25 8.88
N ASP A 714 10.40 -70.65 9.47
CA ASP A 714 9.23 -69.79 9.63
C ASP A 714 9.30 -69.12 11.01
N SER A 715 9.59 -67.81 11.03
CA SER A 715 9.73 -67.02 12.27
C SER A 715 8.39 -66.48 12.74
N GLU A 716 7.94 -66.86 13.94
CA GLU A 716 6.73 -66.31 14.54
C GLU A 716 7.06 -65.00 15.27
N VAL A 717 6.67 -63.86 14.68
CA VAL A 717 6.80 -62.52 15.27
C VAL A 717 5.44 -62.11 15.84
N SER A 718 5.42 -61.57 17.06
CA SER A 718 4.19 -61.06 17.67
C SER A 718 4.35 -59.66 18.24
N ASP A 719 3.24 -58.91 18.33
CA ASP A 719 3.25 -57.57 18.93
C ASP A 719 3.48 -57.64 20.45
N THR A 720 4.35 -56.79 20.96
CA THR A 720 4.64 -56.64 22.39
C THR A 720 4.30 -55.24 22.90
N LEU A 721 3.69 -55.18 24.08
CA LEU A 721 3.30 -53.95 24.74
C LEU A 721 3.79 -53.95 26.19
N ARG A 722 4.70 -53.02 26.51
CA ARG A 722 5.23 -52.85 27.86
C ARG A 722 4.74 -51.55 28.45
N PHE A 723 4.11 -51.60 29.62
CA PHE A 723 3.72 -50.43 30.40
C PHE A 723 4.44 -50.44 31.74
N ASP A 724 5.10 -49.34 32.11
CA ASP A 724 5.53 -49.12 33.48
C ASP A 724 5.24 -47.68 33.93
N ASN A 725 5.23 -47.47 35.24
CA ASN A 725 4.95 -46.18 35.86
C ASN A 725 5.85 -45.92 37.07
N SER A 726 6.08 -44.64 37.37
CA SER A 726 6.88 -44.24 38.52
C SER A 726 6.48 -42.86 39.05
N PHE A 727 6.77 -42.64 40.34
CA PHE A 727 6.81 -41.30 40.92
C PHE A 727 8.26 -40.93 41.25
N LYS A 728 8.63 -39.67 41.00
CA LYS A 728 9.90 -39.09 41.40
C LYS A 728 9.66 -37.75 42.09
N HIS A 729 10.01 -37.69 43.37
CA HIS A 729 10.05 -36.50 44.17
C HIS A 729 11.49 -36.00 44.25
N SER A 730 11.71 -34.70 44.11
CA SER A 730 13.00 -34.05 44.26
C SER A 730 12.82 -32.82 45.14
N LEU A 731 13.61 -32.74 46.21
CA LEU A 731 13.59 -31.68 47.20
C LEU A 731 15.02 -31.14 47.30
N ASN A 732 15.24 -29.88 46.92
CA ASN A 732 16.54 -29.25 47.09
C ASN A 732 16.45 -28.13 48.12
N PHE A 733 17.39 -28.13 49.05
CA PHE A 733 17.65 -27.02 49.95
C PHE A 733 18.93 -26.32 49.48
N SER A 734 18.94 -24.99 49.53
CA SER A 734 20.13 -24.18 49.22
C SER A 734 20.21 -23.00 50.17
N MET A 735 21.43 -22.61 50.55
CA MET A 735 21.64 -21.48 51.43
C MET A 735 22.76 -20.59 50.87
N PRO A 736 22.45 -19.68 49.93
CA PRO A 736 23.44 -18.77 49.37
C PRO A 736 23.87 -17.75 50.43
N LEU A 737 25.13 -17.80 50.82
CA LEU A 737 25.78 -16.88 51.75
C LEU A 737 26.85 -16.08 51.02
N LYS A 738 26.80 -14.76 51.16
CA LYS A 738 27.85 -13.86 50.68
C LYS A 738 28.72 -13.43 51.86
N LEU A 739 29.89 -14.05 51.99
CA LEU A 739 30.87 -13.74 53.03
C LEU A 739 31.86 -12.68 52.53
N PHE A 740 32.22 -11.73 53.39
CA PHE A 740 33.21 -10.68 53.09
C PHE A 740 32.94 -9.83 51.83
N ASN A 741 31.72 -9.88 51.28
CA ASN A 741 31.30 -9.23 50.03
C ASN A 741 31.94 -9.71 48.71
N TRP A 742 32.91 -10.63 48.74
CA TRP A 742 33.59 -11.15 47.54
C TRP A 742 33.57 -12.68 47.42
N LEU A 743 33.24 -13.40 48.50
CA LEU A 743 33.20 -14.86 48.54
C LEU A 743 31.74 -15.33 48.65
N ASN A 744 31.25 -16.00 47.61
CA ASN A 744 29.93 -16.61 47.63
C ASN A 744 30.08 -18.09 48.00
N ILE A 745 29.44 -18.51 49.09
CA ILE A 745 29.37 -19.90 49.52
C ILE A 745 27.91 -20.35 49.47
N ASN A 746 27.64 -21.50 48.86
CA ASN A 746 26.28 -22.03 48.73
C ASN A 746 26.28 -23.53 49.05
N PRO A 747 26.11 -23.92 50.33
CA PRO A 747 25.74 -25.28 50.67
C PRO A 747 24.34 -25.60 50.11
N SER A 748 24.20 -26.81 49.60
CA SER A 748 22.99 -27.32 49.01
C SER A 748 22.83 -28.81 49.32
N LEU A 749 21.60 -29.23 49.59
CA LEU A 749 21.23 -30.61 49.85
C LEU A 749 20.15 -31.00 48.85
N ASN A 750 20.42 -32.01 48.03
CA ASN A 750 19.47 -32.56 47.06
C ASN A 750 19.00 -33.91 47.58
N LEU A 751 17.69 -34.08 47.74
CA LEU A 751 17.05 -35.34 48.12
C LEU A 751 16.11 -35.77 47.00
N ASN A 752 16.25 -37.01 46.53
CA ASN A 752 15.39 -37.59 45.50
C ASN A 752 14.74 -38.86 46.03
N GLU A 753 13.41 -38.84 46.14
CA GLU A 753 12.63 -40.02 46.46
C GLU A 753 11.96 -40.57 45.20
N GLY A 754 12.09 -41.86 44.92
CA GLY A 754 11.47 -42.50 43.77
C GLY A 754 10.63 -43.69 44.18
N TRP A 755 9.44 -43.81 43.58
CA TRP A 755 8.52 -44.92 43.78
C TRP A 755 8.30 -45.67 42.47
N ILE A 756 8.35 -46.99 42.55
CA ILE A 756 8.11 -47.91 41.43
C ILE A 756 7.05 -48.92 41.86
N PHE A 757 6.28 -49.39 40.87
CA PHE A 757 5.24 -50.40 41.06
C PHE A 757 5.59 -51.74 40.44
N ARG A 758 6.73 -51.81 39.73
CA ARG A 758 7.36 -53.03 39.24
C ARG A 758 8.83 -52.94 39.60
N TYR A 759 9.36 -53.98 40.24
CA TYR A 759 10.72 -54.01 40.77
C TYR A 759 11.46 -55.27 40.31
N ASN A 760 12.78 -55.23 40.31
CA ASN A 760 13.61 -56.38 39.99
C ASN A 760 13.79 -57.26 41.24
N TYR A 761 13.55 -58.56 41.11
CA TYR A 761 13.81 -59.55 42.13
C TYR A 761 14.57 -60.73 41.50
N ASN A 762 15.84 -60.89 41.88
CA ASN A 762 16.73 -61.95 41.39
C ASN A 762 16.81 -62.04 39.85
N GLY A 763 16.86 -60.87 39.18
CA GLY A 763 16.92 -60.77 37.72
C GLY A 763 15.55 -60.79 37.02
N PHE A 764 14.46 -61.08 37.74
CA PHE A 764 13.10 -61.12 37.20
C PHE A 764 12.27 -59.92 37.63
N GLU A 765 11.52 -59.32 36.70
CA GLU A 765 10.60 -58.23 37.03
C GLU A 765 9.35 -58.76 37.76
N ARG A 766 9.01 -58.17 38.91
CA ARG A 766 7.80 -58.48 39.69
C ARG A 766 6.97 -57.23 39.93
N GLU A 767 5.65 -57.38 39.92
CA GLU A 767 4.71 -56.35 40.36
C GLU A 767 4.79 -56.16 41.89
N GLY A 768 4.84 -54.91 42.33
CA GLY A 768 4.84 -54.53 43.75
C GLY A 768 5.43 -53.15 44.01
N PHE A 769 5.04 -52.54 45.13
CA PHE A 769 5.48 -51.19 45.49
C PHE A 769 6.83 -51.20 46.20
N LYS A 770 7.79 -50.43 45.67
CA LYS A 770 9.08 -50.14 46.31
C LYS A 770 9.37 -48.64 46.24
N ARG A 771 10.00 -48.10 47.29
CA ARG A 771 10.41 -46.68 47.39
C ARG A 771 11.89 -46.55 47.73
N ARG A 772 12.54 -45.53 47.18
CA ARG A 772 13.96 -45.24 47.39
C ARG A 772 14.19 -43.76 47.65
N LEU A 773 14.87 -43.42 48.74
CA LEU A 773 15.35 -42.07 49.04
C LEU A 773 16.87 -42.02 48.82
N THR A 774 17.29 -41.21 47.85
CA THR A 774 18.69 -40.92 47.59
C THR A 774 18.95 -39.43 47.77
N GLY A 775 20.21 -39.02 47.81
CA GLY A 775 20.54 -37.62 47.92
C GLY A 775 22.03 -37.35 47.94
N GLY A 776 22.38 -36.07 47.96
CA GLY A 776 23.75 -35.63 48.01
C GLY A 776 23.87 -34.22 48.58
N PHE A 777 25.02 -33.94 49.14
CA PHE A 777 25.41 -32.62 49.63
C PHE A 777 26.37 -31.98 48.63
N ASN A 778 26.11 -30.73 48.24
CA ASN A 778 27.01 -29.95 47.41
C ASN A 778 27.33 -28.62 48.10
N LEU A 779 28.62 -28.33 48.27
CA LEU A 779 29.12 -27.06 48.77
C LEU A 779 29.87 -26.36 47.64
N SER A 780 29.27 -25.31 47.07
CA SER A 780 29.96 -24.49 46.07
C SER A 780 30.51 -23.20 46.68
N SER A 781 31.70 -22.82 46.23
CA SER A 781 32.38 -21.58 46.56
C SER A 781 32.79 -20.89 45.27
N SER A 782 32.50 -19.60 45.14
CA SER A 782 32.90 -18.81 43.97
C SER A 782 33.30 -17.40 44.34
N THR A 783 34.19 -16.83 43.55
CA THR A 783 34.58 -15.42 43.62
C THR A 783 34.75 -14.87 42.21
N THR A 784 34.81 -13.55 42.07
CA THR A 784 35.03 -12.89 40.78
C THR A 784 36.22 -11.97 40.90
N ILE A 785 37.23 -12.21 40.06
CA ILE A 785 38.48 -11.46 39.99
C ILE A 785 38.47 -10.67 38.69
N TYR A 786 38.78 -9.37 38.78
CA TYR A 786 38.80 -8.48 37.63
C TYR A 786 40.24 -8.07 37.30
N GLY A 787 40.67 -8.26 36.06
CA GLY A 787 41.89 -7.72 35.48
C GLY A 787 41.56 -6.69 34.40
N LEU A 788 42.31 -5.59 34.32
CA LEU A 788 42.17 -4.56 33.29
C LEU A 788 43.54 -4.31 32.65
N PHE A 789 43.60 -4.45 31.33
CA PHE A 789 44.80 -4.26 30.52
C PHE A 789 44.54 -3.12 29.54
N GLU A 790 45.29 -2.02 29.68
CA GLU A 790 45.22 -0.90 28.75
C GLU A 790 46.11 -1.19 27.54
N LEU A 791 45.54 -1.18 26.34
CA LEU A 791 46.29 -1.45 25.10
C LEU A 791 46.47 -0.18 24.26
N ASN A 792 45.42 0.64 24.15
CA ASN A 792 45.38 1.88 23.37
C ASN A 792 45.95 1.72 21.93
N LYS A 793 45.72 0.57 21.29
CA LYS A 793 46.21 0.21 19.96
C LYS A 793 45.13 -0.54 19.18
N PHE A 794 45.18 -0.52 17.84
CA PHE A 794 44.24 -1.22 16.95
C PHE A 794 42.75 -0.89 17.19
N ASN A 795 42.41 0.38 17.42
CA ASN A 795 41.06 0.83 17.78
C ASN A 795 40.50 0.22 19.09
N ILE A 796 41.35 -0.41 19.91
CA ILE A 796 41.00 -0.96 21.22
C ILE A 796 41.61 -0.06 22.31
N ASN A 797 40.77 0.42 23.21
CA ASN A 797 41.14 1.17 24.40
C ASN A 797 41.79 0.25 25.45
N SER A 798 41.00 -0.71 25.94
CA SER A 798 41.36 -1.62 27.02
C SER A 798 40.70 -2.98 26.85
N ILE A 799 41.34 -4.00 27.40
CA ILE A 799 40.81 -5.36 27.55
C ILE A 799 40.59 -5.62 29.03
N ARG A 800 39.37 -6.00 29.39
CA ARG A 800 39.02 -6.47 30.73
C ARG A 800 38.93 -7.99 30.73
N HIS A 801 39.61 -8.63 31.67
CA HIS A 801 39.47 -10.04 31.97
C HIS A 801 38.66 -10.21 33.26
N ILE A 802 37.57 -10.95 33.18
CA ILE A 802 36.74 -11.33 34.32
C ILE A 802 36.96 -12.82 34.55
N LEU A 803 37.66 -13.15 35.62
CA LEU A 803 37.97 -14.52 36.03
C LEU A 803 37.03 -14.93 37.17
N THR A 804 36.20 -15.94 36.94
CA THR A 804 35.30 -16.48 37.96
C THR A 804 35.67 -17.93 38.27
N PRO A 805 36.58 -18.17 39.24
CA PRO A 805 36.83 -19.51 39.73
C PRO A 805 35.67 -19.98 40.61
N THR A 806 35.19 -21.19 40.33
CA THR A 806 34.16 -21.88 41.11
C THR A 806 34.69 -23.23 41.53
N LEU A 807 34.67 -23.49 42.83
CA LEU A 807 35.04 -24.76 43.44
C LEU A 807 33.79 -25.39 44.03
N SER A 808 33.44 -26.61 43.63
CA SER A 808 32.24 -27.31 44.12
C SER A 808 32.60 -28.68 44.68
N LEU A 809 32.42 -28.85 46.00
CA LEU A 809 32.55 -30.14 46.67
C LEU A 809 31.21 -30.88 46.61
N ASN A 810 31.17 -31.98 45.86
CA ASN A 810 30.03 -32.88 45.75
C ASN A 810 30.26 -34.11 46.62
N TYR A 811 29.29 -34.43 47.47
CA TYR A 811 29.24 -35.64 48.26
C TYR A 811 27.95 -36.41 47.99
N THR A 812 28.09 -37.68 47.58
CA THR A 812 26.99 -38.64 47.46
C THR A 812 27.39 -39.90 48.21
N PRO A 813 26.63 -40.33 49.23
CA PRO A 813 26.95 -41.54 49.98
C PRO A 813 26.69 -42.79 49.12
N ASN A 814 27.33 -43.90 49.50
CA ASN A 814 26.99 -45.21 48.98
C ASN A 814 25.70 -45.72 49.66
N PHE A 815 24.63 -45.93 48.88
CA PHE A 815 23.34 -46.38 49.39
C PHE A 815 23.19 -47.91 49.48
N SER A 816 24.22 -48.69 49.11
CA SER A 816 24.28 -50.14 49.35
C SER A 816 24.76 -50.50 50.75
N LYS A 817 25.21 -49.52 51.52
CA LYS A 817 25.65 -49.67 52.90
C LYS A 817 24.78 -48.81 53.81
N PRO A 818 24.71 -49.10 55.12
CA PRO A 818 23.98 -48.26 56.06
C PRO A 818 24.44 -46.80 55.99
N VAL A 819 23.53 -45.90 55.63
CA VAL A 819 23.80 -44.45 55.56
C VAL A 819 23.44 -43.86 56.92
N LEU A 820 24.42 -43.24 57.60
CA LEU A 820 24.26 -42.75 58.98
C LEU A 820 23.80 -43.84 59.96
N GLY A 821 24.19 -45.10 59.73
CA GLY A 821 23.85 -46.25 60.59
C GLY A 821 22.46 -46.83 60.36
N ILE A 822 21.72 -46.35 59.36
CA ILE A 822 20.40 -46.87 58.98
C ILE A 822 20.52 -47.59 57.65
N ASP A 823 20.18 -48.88 57.63
CA ASP A 823 19.94 -49.59 56.38
C ASP A 823 18.58 -49.18 55.80
N LEU A 824 18.58 -48.79 54.54
CA LEU A 824 17.42 -48.27 53.84
C LEU A 824 16.67 -49.36 53.06
N GLY A 825 17.20 -50.60 53.02
CA GLY A 825 16.52 -51.78 52.47
C GLY A 825 16.30 -51.73 50.95
N TYR A 826 17.27 -51.18 50.21
CA TYR A 826 17.20 -51.06 48.74
C TYR A 826 17.67 -52.30 47.99
N PHE A 827 18.39 -53.18 48.69
CA PHE A 827 18.96 -54.41 48.15
C PHE A 827 18.29 -55.62 48.83
N ASN A 828 18.22 -56.73 48.10
CA ASN A 828 17.77 -58.00 48.63
C ASN A 828 18.97 -58.78 49.20
N ASP A 829 18.91 -59.17 50.47
CA ASP A 829 20.02 -59.87 51.16
C ASP A 829 19.88 -61.41 51.15
N ASP A 830 18.84 -61.96 50.54
CA ASP A 830 18.35 -63.28 50.97
C ASP A 830 19.13 -64.51 50.50
N GLN A 831 20.04 -64.52 49.50
CA GLN A 831 20.69 -65.79 49.08
C GLN A 831 22.14 -65.76 48.59
N ASN A 832 22.84 -64.62 48.45
CA ASN A 832 24.26 -64.65 48.09
C ASN A 832 24.97 -63.32 48.45
N PRO A 833 25.98 -63.29 49.35
CA PRO A 833 26.66 -62.05 49.77
C PRO A 833 27.49 -61.37 48.65
N ASN A 834 27.59 -61.99 47.47
CA ASN A 834 28.32 -61.48 46.31
C ASN A 834 27.42 -60.91 45.19
N THR A 835 26.09 -61.01 45.30
CA THR A 835 25.14 -60.43 44.33
C THR A 835 24.05 -59.66 45.08
N ASN A 836 24.35 -58.42 45.49
CA ASN A 836 23.35 -57.50 46.03
C ASN A 836 22.41 -57.07 44.90
N ASP A 837 21.26 -57.71 44.79
CA ASP A 837 20.25 -57.37 43.79
C ASP A 837 19.47 -56.11 44.21
N ASP A 838 19.69 -55.03 43.46
CA ASP A 838 18.99 -53.76 43.62
C ASP A 838 17.54 -53.86 43.11
N TYR A 839 16.57 -53.61 43.98
CA TYR A 839 15.15 -53.62 43.60
C TYR A 839 14.82 -52.61 42.47
N PHE A 840 15.64 -51.56 42.33
CA PHE A 840 15.43 -50.48 41.36
C PHE A 840 16.22 -50.67 40.06
N ASN A 841 16.94 -51.78 39.91
CA ASN A 841 17.70 -52.06 38.71
C ASN A 841 16.77 -52.15 37.48
N ASN A 842 17.18 -51.57 36.35
CA ASN A 842 16.36 -51.42 35.13
C ASN A 842 15.01 -50.71 35.30
N SER A 843 14.77 -50.05 36.44
CA SER A 843 13.53 -49.29 36.66
C SER A 843 13.57 -47.89 36.00
N MET A 844 12.40 -47.26 35.86
CA MET A 844 12.27 -45.91 35.29
C MET A 844 12.97 -44.81 36.08
N ILE A 845 13.29 -45.05 37.36
CA ILE A 845 14.00 -44.09 38.21
C ILE A 845 15.51 -44.36 38.28
N GLY A 846 15.99 -45.35 37.52
CA GLY A 846 17.39 -45.81 37.47
C GLY A 846 17.80 -46.62 38.70
N SER A 847 18.91 -47.35 38.59
CA SER A 847 19.47 -48.17 39.67
C SER A 847 19.97 -47.35 40.86
N THR A 848 20.06 -47.98 42.02
CA THR A 848 20.47 -47.37 43.29
C THR A 848 21.96 -47.06 43.25
N PRO A 849 22.40 -45.83 43.59
CA PRO A 849 23.83 -45.51 43.59
C PRO A 849 24.58 -46.33 44.64
N THR A 850 25.47 -47.19 44.16
CA THR A 850 26.32 -48.10 44.96
C THR A 850 27.73 -47.56 45.20
N ASN A 851 28.07 -46.41 44.62
CA ASN A 851 29.40 -45.82 44.75
C ASN A 851 29.34 -44.56 45.60
N GLU A 852 30.27 -44.46 46.56
CA GLU A 852 30.47 -43.21 47.29
C GLU A 852 31.23 -42.24 46.38
N ILE A 853 30.68 -41.05 46.18
CA ILE A 853 31.33 -39.99 45.39
C ILE A 853 31.71 -38.87 46.35
N ARG A 854 33.02 -38.58 46.42
CA ARG A 854 33.56 -37.36 47.02
C ARG A 854 34.38 -36.66 45.97
N LYS A 855 33.82 -35.63 45.36
CA LYS A 855 34.41 -35.00 44.18
C LYS A 855 34.51 -33.49 44.35
N ILE A 856 35.70 -32.94 44.12
CA ILE A 856 35.86 -31.49 43.97
C ILE A 856 35.87 -31.17 42.49
N ASN A 857 34.96 -30.32 42.05
CA ASN A 857 34.96 -29.78 40.68
C ASN A 857 35.55 -28.38 40.70
N LEU A 858 36.46 -28.12 39.77
CA LEU A 858 36.99 -26.79 39.47
C LEU A 858 36.41 -26.33 38.14
N ASN A 859 35.74 -25.18 38.15
CA ASN A 859 35.31 -24.49 36.93
C ASN A 859 35.94 -23.09 36.90
N LEU A 860 36.73 -22.83 35.88
CA LEU A 860 37.37 -21.54 35.65
C LEU A 860 36.73 -20.87 34.44
N SER A 861 35.84 -19.90 34.72
CA SER A 861 35.22 -19.09 33.67
C SER A 861 36.06 -17.84 33.42
N ASN A 862 36.63 -17.74 32.22
CA ASN A 862 37.36 -16.57 31.74
C ASN A 862 36.47 -15.81 30.75
N ASN A 863 36.07 -14.59 31.05
CA ASN A 863 35.40 -13.70 30.09
C ASN A 863 36.31 -12.51 29.78
N PHE A 864 36.60 -12.30 28.50
CA PHE A 864 37.38 -11.17 28.02
C PHE A 864 36.48 -10.20 27.26
N GLN A 865 36.46 -8.97 27.74
CA GLN A 865 35.72 -7.86 27.14
C GLN A 865 36.73 -6.87 26.58
N MET A 866 36.54 -6.39 25.36
CA MET A 866 37.31 -5.27 24.81
C MET A 866 36.45 -4.01 24.78
N LYS A 867 37.09 -2.87 24.98
CA LYS A 867 36.47 -1.55 24.86
C LYS A 867 37.10 -0.86 23.66
N LEU A 868 36.29 -0.38 22.71
CA LEU A 868 36.79 0.28 21.50
C LEU A 868 37.09 1.77 21.76
N ASN A 869 37.93 2.35 20.89
CA ASN A 869 38.26 3.78 20.86
C ASN A 869 37.30 4.56 19.94
N ASP A 870 36.00 4.31 20.05
CA ASP A 870 34.95 5.08 19.40
C ASP A 870 34.37 6.15 20.34
N SER A 871 33.61 7.11 19.80
CA SER A 871 33.01 8.23 20.55
C SER A 871 32.05 7.78 21.66
N ILE A 872 31.47 6.58 21.54
CA ILE A 872 30.53 5.99 22.50
C ILE A 872 31.23 5.00 23.45
N GLN A 873 32.49 4.63 23.17
CA GLN A 873 33.27 3.66 23.93
C GLN A 873 32.58 2.29 24.07
N THR A 874 32.20 1.71 22.93
CA THR A 874 31.52 0.42 22.84
C THR A 874 32.31 -0.70 23.51
N LYS A 875 31.60 -1.64 24.14
CA LYS A 875 32.16 -2.80 24.86
C LYS A 875 31.70 -4.08 24.17
N ILE A 876 32.63 -4.98 23.91
CA ILE A 876 32.39 -6.23 23.19
C ILE A 876 32.97 -7.40 24.00
N ASP A 877 32.14 -8.40 24.30
CA ASP A 877 32.56 -9.66 24.94
C ASP A 877 33.08 -10.61 23.87
N PHE A 878 34.37 -10.50 23.55
CA PHE A 878 34.92 -11.14 22.36
C PHE A 878 35.42 -12.57 22.58
N LEU A 879 35.74 -12.96 23.82
CA LEU A 879 36.26 -14.29 24.13
C LEU A 879 35.73 -14.78 25.49
N ARG A 880 35.05 -15.92 25.47
CA ARG A 880 34.70 -16.68 26.68
C ARG A 880 35.41 -18.01 26.64
N TRP A 881 36.20 -18.30 27.66
CA TRP A 881 36.92 -19.55 27.80
C TRP A 881 36.59 -20.20 29.15
N ASN A 882 35.83 -21.28 29.11
CA ASN A 882 35.48 -22.05 30.28
C ASN A 882 36.32 -23.32 30.34
N ILE A 883 37.06 -23.49 31.43
CA ILE A 883 37.84 -24.70 31.71
C ILE A 883 37.19 -25.41 32.88
N SER A 884 36.89 -26.69 32.75
CA SER A 884 36.35 -27.49 33.85
C SER A 884 37.05 -28.83 33.97
N THR A 885 37.35 -29.23 35.20
CA THR A 885 37.87 -30.55 35.57
C THR A 885 37.37 -30.91 36.98
N GLY A 886 37.56 -32.14 37.40
CA GLY A 886 37.18 -32.60 38.72
C GLY A 886 38.16 -33.62 39.27
N TYR A 887 38.22 -33.73 40.58
CA TYR A 887 39.04 -34.68 41.31
C TYR A 887 38.16 -35.53 42.23
N ASN A 888 38.04 -36.82 41.95
CA ASN A 888 37.29 -37.78 42.73
C ASN A 888 38.21 -38.49 43.73
N PHE A 889 38.01 -38.23 45.03
CA PHE A 889 38.80 -38.84 46.11
C PHE A 889 38.54 -40.33 46.29
N MET A 890 37.38 -40.81 45.85
CA MET A 890 36.93 -42.20 46.03
C MET A 890 37.21 -43.11 44.83
N ALA A 891 37.81 -42.60 43.75
CA ALA A 891 38.22 -43.44 42.63
C ALA A 891 39.53 -44.16 42.96
N ASP A 892 39.59 -45.47 42.74
CA ASP A 892 40.80 -46.28 42.94
C ASP A 892 41.89 -45.91 41.93
N GLU A 893 41.48 -45.67 40.68
CA GLU A 893 42.34 -45.20 39.58
C GLU A 893 41.70 -43.99 38.87
N PHE A 894 42.51 -43.18 38.19
CA PHE A 894 42.04 -42.02 37.41
C PHE A 894 41.26 -40.98 38.23
N LYS A 895 41.82 -40.57 39.37
CA LYS A 895 41.21 -39.60 40.29
C LYS A 895 40.90 -38.24 39.65
N LEU A 896 41.67 -37.80 38.65
CA LEU A 896 41.46 -36.53 37.94
C LEU A 896 40.62 -36.75 36.66
N ASP A 897 39.56 -35.98 36.45
CA ASP A 897 38.77 -36.08 35.22
C ASP A 897 39.48 -35.42 34.03
N LEU A 898 39.00 -35.78 32.83
CA LEU A 898 39.23 -35.03 31.59
C LEU A 898 39.10 -33.52 31.79
N ILE A 899 40.06 -32.78 31.23
CA ILE A 899 40.04 -31.32 31.22
C ILE A 899 39.22 -30.89 30.01
N LYS A 900 37.99 -30.41 30.28
CA LYS A 900 37.12 -29.83 29.27
C LYS A 900 37.42 -28.35 29.11
N SER A 901 37.70 -27.91 27.89
CA SER A 901 37.81 -26.50 27.53
C SER A 901 36.75 -26.15 26.50
N ARG A 902 35.92 -25.14 26.77
CA ARG A 902 35.01 -24.55 25.78
C ARG A 902 35.43 -23.12 25.53
N ILE A 903 35.70 -22.80 24.27
CA ILE A 903 36.15 -21.49 23.81
C ILE A 903 35.09 -20.96 22.85
N ASN A 904 34.56 -19.78 23.17
CA ASN A 904 33.65 -19.03 22.32
C ASN A 904 34.30 -17.70 21.98
N TYR A 905 34.69 -17.48 20.72
CA TYR A 905 35.31 -16.25 20.25
C TYR A 905 34.41 -15.57 19.22
N SER A 906 33.86 -14.41 19.58
CA SER A 906 32.95 -13.63 18.74
C SER A 906 33.27 -12.14 18.88
N PRO A 907 34.28 -11.64 18.16
CA PRO A 907 34.71 -10.24 18.24
C PRO A 907 33.74 -9.29 17.53
N ASN A 908 32.87 -9.82 16.66
CA ASN A 908 31.82 -9.11 15.94
C ASN A 908 30.74 -10.10 15.46
N GLU A 909 29.70 -9.60 14.81
CA GLU A 909 28.59 -10.42 14.29
C GLU A 909 28.94 -11.23 13.03
N THR A 910 30.07 -10.93 12.35
CA THR A 910 30.46 -11.60 11.10
C THR A 910 31.35 -12.82 11.32
N PHE A 911 31.79 -13.04 12.56
CA PHE A 911 32.77 -14.05 12.87
C PHE A 911 32.51 -14.64 14.26
N ASP A 912 32.12 -15.92 14.29
CA ASP A 912 31.96 -16.68 15.52
C ASP A 912 32.71 -18.01 15.44
N PHE A 913 33.33 -18.36 16.56
CA PHE A 913 34.02 -19.62 16.78
C PHE A 913 33.55 -20.22 18.10
N ASP A 914 32.91 -21.39 18.05
CA ASP A 914 32.69 -22.23 19.24
C ASP A 914 33.47 -23.53 19.06
N PHE A 915 34.45 -23.76 19.93
CA PHE A 915 35.20 -25.01 20.02
C PHE A 915 35.10 -25.60 21.42
N THR A 916 34.90 -26.92 21.47
CA THR A 916 34.98 -27.74 22.67
C THR A 916 36.10 -28.77 22.53
N MET A 917 36.98 -28.81 23.53
CA MET A 917 38.13 -29.72 23.61
C MET A 917 38.03 -30.58 24.87
N TYR A 918 38.36 -31.87 24.74
CA TYR A 918 38.63 -32.75 25.88
C TYR A 918 40.10 -33.18 25.86
N ASN A 919 40.80 -32.92 26.95
CA ASN A 919 42.19 -33.31 27.12
C ASN A 919 42.31 -34.32 28.26
N GLU A 920 42.97 -35.43 28.00
CA GLU A 920 43.20 -36.52 28.93
C GLU A 920 44.48 -36.27 29.74
N PRO A 921 44.39 -36.06 31.06
CA PRO A 921 45.58 -35.88 31.90
C PRO A 921 46.43 -37.14 32.08
N TYR A 922 45.87 -38.33 31.84
CA TYR A 922 46.60 -39.60 31.95
C TYR A 922 47.20 -40.05 30.62
N LYS A 923 48.21 -40.93 30.69
CA LYS A 923 48.72 -41.60 29.49
C LYS A 923 47.67 -42.57 28.94
N LEU A 924 47.70 -42.78 27.64
CA LEU A 924 46.84 -43.74 26.93
C LEU A 924 47.69 -44.89 26.41
N ASP A 925 47.19 -46.13 26.53
CA ASP A 925 47.79 -47.32 25.91
C ASP A 925 47.42 -47.43 24.41
N GLU A 926 47.87 -48.51 23.77
CA GLU A 926 47.60 -48.82 22.35
C GLU A 926 46.10 -48.99 22.04
N ASN A 927 45.29 -49.29 23.05
CA ASN A 927 43.84 -49.47 22.95
C ASN A 927 43.05 -48.24 23.41
N LEU A 928 43.70 -47.08 23.59
CA LEU A 928 43.09 -45.86 24.14
C LEU A 928 42.54 -46.00 25.58
N ASN A 929 42.95 -47.04 26.30
CA ASN A 929 42.67 -47.14 27.72
C ASN A 929 43.62 -46.23 28.49
N ARG A 930 43.13 -45.68 29.59
CA ARG A 930 43.95 -44.86 30.48
C ARG A 930 44.94 -45.75 31.21
N ILE A 931 46.18 -45.30 31.30
CA ILE A 931 47.22 -45.84 32.18
C ILE A 931 47.29 -44.90 33.37
N ASN A 932 47.28 -45.42 34.61
CA ASN A 932 47.23 -44.62 35.84
C ASN A 932 48.57 -43.91 36.15
N GLN A 933 49.11 -43.23 35.15
CA GLN A 933 50.30 -42.39 35.17
C GLN A 933 49.95 -41.11 34.42
N TYR A 934 50.25 -39.95 35.00
CA TYR A 934 50.03 -38.67 34.34
C TYR A 934 50.87 -38.56 33.06
N ALA A 935 50.25 -38.04 32.00
CA ALA A 935 50.96 -37.64 30.81
C ALA A 935 51.80 -36.38 31.11
N SER A 936 52.94 -36.21 30.43
CA SER A 936 53.78 -35.01 30.57
C SER A 936 53.02 -33.73 30.20
N PHE A 937 52.06 -33.85 29.28
CA PHE A 937 51.08 -32.83 28.96
C PHE A 937 49.74 -33.51 28.66
N PRO A 938 48.58 -32.95 29.05
CA PRO A 938 47.28 -33.53 28.75
C PRO A 938 47.10 -33.78 27.25
N THR A 939 46.75 -35.01 26.89
CA THR A 939 46.62 -35.41 25.47
C THR A 939 45.23 -35.05 24.96
N LEU A 940 45.14 -34.30 23.86
CA LEU A 940 43.86 -34.04 23.20
C LEU A 940 43.24 -35.38 22.73
N THR A 941 42.02 -35.67 23.14
CA THR A 941 41.28 -36.88 22.71
C THR A 941 40.06 -36.53 21.85
N TYR A 942 39.59 -35.29 21.94
CA TYR A 942 38.43 -34.82 21.21
C TYR A 942 38.49 -33.31 20.99
N LEU A 943 38.19 -32.89 19.77
CA LEU A 943 37.95 -31.51 19.39
C LEU A 943 36.69 -31.47 18.53
N GLN A 944 35.76 -30.59 18.87
CA GLN A 944 34.63 -30.29 18.01
C GLN A 944 34.44 -28.79 17.98
N GLY A 945 34.11 -28.24 16.82
CA GLY A 945 33.63 -26.88 16.77
C GLY A 945 33.01 -26.53 15.43
N SER A 946 32.40 -25.36 15.42
CA SER A 946 31.89 -24.75 14.21
C SER A 946 32.28 -23.29 14.16
N THR A 947 32.31 -22.76 12.95
CA THR A 947 32.48 -21.34 12.69
C THR A 947 31.55 -20.88 11.61
N ASP A 948 31.04 -19.68 11.79
CA ASP A 948 30.22 -18.98 10.84
C ASP A 948 30.99 -17.71 10.44
N ILE A 949 31.21 -17.55 9.14
CA ILE A 949 31.98 -16.45 8.55
C ILE A 949 31.12 -15.80 7.47
N SER A 950 30.74 -14.55 7.67
CA SER A 950 29.99 -13.76 6.68
C SER A 950 30.90 -12.72 6.03
N LEU A 951 31.01 -12.78 4.70
CA LEU A 951 31.82 -11.89 3.88
C LEU A 951 30.92 -11.18 2.87
N PHE A 952 31.10 -9.87 2.67
CA PHE A 952 30.31 -9.10 1.70
C PHE A 952 31.18 -8.14 0.90
N GLY A 953 30.79 -7.92 -0.36
CA GLY A 953 31.40 -6.93 -1.24
C GLY A 953 30.42 -5.80 -1.55
N ASN A 954 30.70 -4.59 -1.04
CA ASN A 954 29.87 -3.41 -1.32
C ASN A 954 30.26 -2.75 -2.65
N LYS A 955 29.28 -2.25 -3.42
CA LYS A 955 29.54 -1.18 -4.39
C LYS A 955 30.00 0.04 -3.61
N LYS A 956 31.11 0.65 -4.02
CA LYS A 956 31.62 1.90 -3.45
C LYS A 956 30.63 3.05 -3.77
N ILE A 957 29.58 3.19 -2.98
CA ILE A 957 28.72 4.39 -2.94
C ILE A 957 28.53 4.77 -1.48
N ILE A 958 28.81 6.05 -1.20
CA ILE A 958 28.69 6.71 0.10
C ILE A 958 27.19 6.81 0.42
N ALA A 959 26.65 5.87 1.16
CA ALA A 959 25.39 6.03 1.87
C ALA A 959 25.48 5.24 3.18
N ASN A 960 25.52 5.97 4.28
CA ASN A 960 25.41 5.44 5.64
C ASN A 960 23.96 4.96 5.85
N GLU A 961 23.67 3.72 5.49
CA GLU A 961 22.58 2.99 6.12
C GLU A 961 23.23 1.90 6.98
N ASN A 962 23.02 2.01 8.29
CA ASN A 962 23.36 0.96 9.23
C ASN A 962 22.50 -0.26 8.87
N ILE A 963 23.14 -1.29 8.30
CA ILE A 963 22.51 -2.59 8.11
C ILE A 963 22.54 -3.27 9.48
N GLU A 964 21.42 -3.27 10.19
CA GLU A 964 21.18 -4.25 11.26
C GLU A 964 20.97 -5.60 10.56
N ILE A 965 21.95 -6.50 10.68
CA ILE A 965 21.81 -7.88 10.24
C ILE A 965 20.94 -8.57 11.29
N ASP A 966 19.66 -8.77 11.00
CA ASP A 966 18.75 -9.50 11.89
C ASP A 966 19.21 -10.97 11.98
N THR A 967 19.67 -11.36 13.17
CA THR A 967 20.09 -12.73 13.51
C THR A 967 19.05 -13.82 13.17
N LEU A 968 17.76 -13.47 13.04
CA LEU A 968 16.71 -14.39 12.61
C LEU A 968 16.82 -14.83 11.13
N ASN A 969 17.60 -14.13 10.30
CA ASN A 969 17.82 -14.50 8.90
C ASN A 969 18.72 -15.75 8.75
N ILE A 970 19.66 -15.97 9.67
CA ILE A 970 20.62 -17.09 9.61
C ILE A 970 19.90 -18.45 9.74
N ASP A 971 18.87 -18.52 10.59
CA ASP A 971 18.03 -19.71 10.72
C ASP A 971 17.21 -19.99 9.45
N GLN A 972 16.78 -18.96 8.72
CA GLN A 972 16.08 -19.12 7.44
C GLN A 972 17.02 -19.57 6.31
N GLU A 973 18.28 -19.13 6.33
CA GLU A 973 19.31 -19.49 5.36
C GLU A 973 19.74 -20.95 5.46
N SER A 974 19.71 -21.54 6.65
CA SER A 974 19.90 -22.98 6.86
C SER A 974 18.87 -23.85 6.11
N GLN A 975 17.72 -23.29 5.74
CA GLN A 975 16.70 -24.00 4.95
C GLN A 975 16.97 -23.98 3.44
N LEU A 976 17.93 -23.20 2.94
CA LEU A 976 18.24 -23.11 1.50
C LEU A 976 18.90 -24.38 0.96
N TYR A 977 19.60 -25.14 1.81
CA TYR A 977 20.25 -26.39 1.40
C TYR A 977 19.22 -27.48 1.04
N ASN A 978 18.06 -27.46 1.70
CA ASN A 978 17.11 -28.59 1.67
C ASN A 978 15.71 -28.20 1.14
N SER A 979 15.38 -26.91 1.01
CA SER A 979 14.03 -26.48 0.61
C SER A 979 13.82 -26.36 -0.90
N ASN A 980 12.66 -26.82 -1.37
CA ASN A 980 12.18 -26.66 -2.75
C ASN A 980 11.31 -25.41 -2.97
N LYS A 981 11.38 -24.44 -2.05
CA LYS A 981 10.71 -23.15 -2.22
C LYS A 981 11.59 -22.23 -3.07
N PHE A 982 10.96 -21.44 -3.94
CA PHE A 982 11.67 -20.36 -4.61
C PHE A 982 11.97 -19.28 -3.59
N PHE A 983 13.26 -19.10 -3.34
CA PHE A 983 13.81 -18.03 -2.53
C PHE A 983 13.88 -16.75 -3.38
N ASP A 984 13.46 -15.62 -2.81
CA ASP A 984 13.76 -14.30 -3.35
C ASP A 984 15.03 -13.82 -2.66
N PRO A 985 16.18 -13.76 -3.36
CA PRO A 985 17.42 -13.34 -2.74
C PRO A 985 17.34 -11.89 -2.29
N GLY A 986 17.09 -11.72 -0.99
CA GLY A 986 17.06 -10.47 -0.24
C GLY A 986 18.42 -9.79 -0.12
N ILE A 987 19.24 -9.82 -1.18
CA ILE A 987 20.46 -9.03 -1.27
C ILE A 987 20.04 -7.57 -1.44
N SER A 988 20.56 -6.68 -0.60
CA SER A 988 20.42 -5.23 -0.76
C SER A 988 20.94 -4.80 -2.15
N ASN A 989 20.35 -3.78 -2.77
CA ASN A 989 20.83 -3.32 -4.09
C ASN A 989 22.29 -2.80 -4.08
N ASN A 990 22.86 -2.56 -2.89
CA ASN A 990 24.21 -2.01 -2.71
C ASN A 990 25.31 -3.08 -2.56
N THR A 991 24.97 -4.33 -2.28
CA THR A 991 25.93 -5.44 -2.18
C THR A 991 26.07 -6.16 -3.52
N ILE A 992 27.31 -6.33 -4.01
CA ILE A 992 27.61 -7.07 -5.26
C ILE A 992 27.53 -8.57 -5.00
N TRP A 993 28.09 -9.00 -3.87
CA TRP A 993 28.09 -10.37 -3.43
C TRP A 993 28.09 -10.45 -1.91
N GLU A 994 27.55 -11.55 -1.40
CA GLU A 994 27.55 -11.96 0.00
C GLU A 994 27.89 -13.45 0.04
N LEU A 995 28.82 -13.85 0.89
CA LEU A 995 29.27 -15.22 1.08
C LEU A 995 29.23 -15.55 2.56
N ASP A 996 28.33 -16.44 2.92
CA ASP A 996 28.22 -17.03 4.26
C ASP A 996 28.85 -18.41 4.23
N LEU A 997 29.89 -18.63 5.04
CA LEU A 997 30.59 -19.88 5.18
C LEU A 997 30.38 -20.44 6.56
N ARG A 998 29.67 -21.57 6.64
CA ARG A 998 29.61 -22.36 7.86
C ARG A 998 30.56 -23.55 7.76
N LEU A 999 31.56 -23.60 8.64
CA LEU A 999 32.53 -24.68 8.71
C LEU A 999 32.27 -25.47 10.00
N GLY A 1000 32.23 -26.79 9.91
CA GLY A 1000 32.13 -27.65 11.08
C GLY A 1000 33.21 -28.71 11.06
N ALA A 1001 33.85 -28.92 12.21
CA ALA A 1001 34.92 -29.90 12.38
C ALA A 1001 34.67 -30.75 13.62
N LYS A 1002 34.90 -32.05 13.50
CA LYS A 1002 35.00 -32.99 14.62
C LYS A 1002 36.24 -33.84 14.42
N LEU A 1003 37.08 -33.90 15.45
CA LEU A 1003 38.21 -34.79 15.55
C LEU A 1003 38.03 -35.61 16.82
N GLN A 1004 37.94 -36.92 16.68
CA GLN A 1004 37.81 -37.84 17.80
C GLN A 1004 38.88 -38.92 17.68
N LYS A 1005 39.68 -39.11 18.73
CA LYS A 1005 40.67 -40.18 18.77
C LYS A 1005 39.94 -41.52 18.87
N THR A 1006 40.25 -42.46 17.99
CA THR A 1006 39.62 -43.79 17.94
C THR A 1006 40.61 -44.82 17.40
N ILE A 1007 40.31 -46.10 17.58
CA ILE A 1007 41.05 -47.19 16.95
C ILE A 1007 40.51 -47.34 15.52
N ILE A 1008 41.39 -47.25 14.52
CA ILE A 1008 41.07 -47.45 13.11
C ILE A 1008 42.10 -48.47 12.61
N ASP A 1009 41.64 -49.61 12.08
CA ASP A 1009 42.50 -50.67 11.54
C ASP A 1009 43.60 -51.13 12.52
N ASN A 1010 43.24 -51.32 13.80
CA ASN A 1010 44.13 -51.68 14.91
C ASN A 1010 45.23 -50.66 15.27
N ASP A 1011 45.26 -49.49 14.64
CA ASP A 1011 46.13 -48.38 15.00
C ASP A 1011 45.36 -47.23 15.65
N ILE A 1012 46.05 -46.46 16.47
CA ILE A 1012 45.50 -45.23 17.04
C ILE A 1012 45.39 -44.17 15.94
N GLY A 1013 44.16 -43.90 15.52
CA GLY A 1013 43.81 -42.92 14.52
C GLY A 1013 42.97 -41.77 15.06
N TRP A 1014 42.54 -40.93 14.13
CA TRP A 1014 41.56 -39.88 14.37
C TRP A 1014 40.40 -40.11 13.41
N ASP A 1015 39.21 -40.29 13.96
CA ASP A 1015 37.97 -40.11 13.22
C ASP A 1015 37.76 -38.61 13.00
N LYS A 1016 37.70 -38.20 11.73
CA LYS A 1016 37.70 -36.80 11.32
C LYS A 1016 36.48 -36.55 10.45
N THR A 1017 35.71 -35.55 10.82
CA THR A 1017 34.73 -34.96 9.92
C THR A 1017 35.05 -33.48 9.79
N LEU A 1018 35.07 -33.01 8.54
CA LEU A 1018 35.24 -31.61 8.20
C LEU A 1018 34.28 -31.32 7.08
N TRP A 1019 33.30 -30.48 7.34
CA TRP A 1019 32.30 -30.10 6.35
C TRP A 1019 32.20 -28.59 6.24
N VAL A 1020 31.82 -28.14 5.06
CA VAL A 1020 31.68 -26.72 4.71
C VAL A 1020 30.37 -26.51 4.00
N GLN A 1021 29.66 -25.48 4.42
CA GLN A 1021 28.36 -25.08 3.92
C GLN A 1021 28.44 -23.63 3.40
N PRO A 1022 28.79 -23.42 2.11
CA PRO A 1022 28.81 -22.10 1.52
C PRO A 1022 27.42 -21.68 1.03
N ILE A 1023 26.99 -20.47 1.37
CA ILE A 1023 25.91 -19.73 0.72
C ILE A 1023 26.51 -18.50 0.05
N LEU A 1024 26.53 -18.49 -1.27
CA LEU A 1024 27.00 -17.37 -2.07
C LEU A 1024 25.81 -16.70 -2.75
N LYS A 1025 25.52 -15.45 -2.39
CA LYS A 1025 24.52 -14.62 -3.06
C LYS A 1025 25.24 -13.59 -3.95
N LEU A 1026 24.88 -13.51 -5.23
CA LEU A 1026 25.49 -12.64 -6.25
C LEU A 1026 24.43 -11.79 -6.94
N ASN A 1027 24.70 -10.50 -7.10
CA ASN A 1027 23.99 -9.63 -8.03
C ASN A 1027 24.73 -9.59 -9.37
N LEU A 1028 24.39 -10.51 -10.29
CA LEU A 1028 25.03 -10.60 -11.61
C LEU A 1028 24.78 -9.33 -12.46
N THR A 1029 23.57 -8.77 -12.39
CA THR A 1029 23.18 -7.47 -12.99
C THR A 1029 22.08 -6.83 -12.13
N GLU A 1030 21.63 -5.61 -12.44
CA GLU A 1030 20.50 -4.97 -11.71
C GLU A 1030 19.22 -5.82 -11.67
N LYS A 1031 19.01 -6.68 -12.68
CA LYS A 1031 17.82 -7.53 -12.78
C LYS A 1031 18.10 -9.01 -12.52
N TRP A 1032 19.36 -9.45 -12.47
CA TRP A 1032 19.72 -10.85 -12.27
C TRP A 1032 20.41 -11.07 -10.94
N LYS A 1033 19.88 -12.00 -10.16
CA LYS A 1033 20.42 -12.45 -8.90
C LYS A 1033 20.71 -13.95 -8.98
N MET A 1034 21.77 -14.40 -8.34
CA MET A 1034 22.13 -15.80 -8.22
C MET A 1034 22.39 -16.14 -6.75
N THR A 1035 21.91 -17.27 -6.28
CA THR A 1035 22.30 -17.84 -4.99
C THR A 1035 22.82 -19.25 -5.21
N TYR A 1036 23.99 -19.55 -4.71
CA TYR A 1036 24.53 -20.90 -4.62
C TYR A 1036 24.54 -21.32 -3.17
N ALA A 1037 24.04 -22.51 -2.86
CA ALA A 1037 24.09 -23.10 -1.54
C ALA A 1037 24.62 -24.53 -1.67
N GLY A 1038 25.66 -24.89 -0.92
CA GLY A 1038 26.27 -26.22 -0.99
C GLY A 1038 26.54 -26.84 0.38
N GLN A 1039 26.70 -28.15 0.43
CA GLN A 1039 27.28 -28.87 1.56
C GLN A 1039 28.37 -29.78 1.01
N ILE A 1040 29.59 -29.56 1.50
CA ILE A 1040 30.81 -30.22 1.02
C ILE A 1040 31.43 -30.95 2.19
N ASP A 1041 31.65 -32.25 2.04
CA ASP A 1041 32.53 -33.03 2.91
C ASP A 1041 33.96 -32.88 2.39
N ILE A 1042 34.79 -32.16 3.15
CA ILE A 1042 36.17 -31.87 2.76
C ILE A 1042 37.05 -33.13 2.90
N ILE A 1043 36.78 -33.99 3.88
CA ILE A 1043 37.61 -35.18 4.12
C ILE A 1043 37.49 -36.14 2.95
N ASN A 1044 36.25 -36.41 2.52
CA ASN A 1044 35.97 -37.30 1.40
C ASN A 1044 36.07 -36.60 0.04
N SER A 1045 36.29 -35.28 0.00
CA SER A 1045 36.28 -34.45 -1.21
C SER A 1045 34.99 -34.62 -2.03
N GLN A 1046 33.84 -34.73 -1.34
CA GLN A 1046 32.54 -35.00 -1.94
C GLN A 1046 31.56 -33.86 -1.68
N ILE A 1047 30.84 -33.45 -2.72
CA ILE A 1047 29.70 -32.54 -2.59
C ILE A 1047 28.49 -33.37 -2.18
N VAL A 1048 28.05 -33.22 -0.94
CA VAL A 1048 26.89 -33.94 -0.37
C VAL A 1048 25.59 -33.44 -1.00
N SER A 1049 25.45 -32.11 -1.12
CA SER A 1049 24.33 -31.46 -1.79
C SER A 1049 24.76 -30.09 -2.31
N HIS A 1050 24.15 -29.63 -3.41
CA HIS A 1050 24.28 -28.25 -3.84
C HIS A 1050 23.11 -27.79 -4.70
N ASN A 1051 22.72 -26.53 -4.51
CA ASN A 1051 21.61 -25.87 -5.17
C ASN A 1051 22.09 -24.54 -5.75
N MET A 1052 21.69 -24.24 -6.98
CA MET A 1052 21.82 -22.93 -7.62
C MET A 1052 20.44 -22.35 -7.84
N TYR A 1053 20.25 -21.08 -7.50
CA TYR A 1053 19.02 -20.33 -7.69
C TYR A 1053 19.35 -19.12 -8.52
N PHE A 1054 18.67 -18.94 -9.64
CA PHE A 1054 18.76 -17.77 -10.48
C PHE A 1054 17.41 -17.08 -10.42
N TYR A 1055 17.43 -15.77 -10.21
CA TYR A 1055 16.23 -14.95 -10.16
C TYR A 1055 16.42 -13.76 -11.10
N ARG A 1056 15.41 -13.51 -11.93
CA ARG A 1056 15.38 -12.35 -12.81
C ARG A 1056 14.05 -11.62 -12.75
N THR A 1057 14.08 -10.33 -12.43
CA THR A 1057 12.92 -9.46 -12.62
C THR A 1057 12.77 -9.10 -14.09
N LEU A 1058 11.65 -9.48 -14.73
CA LEU A 1058 11.27 -9.02 -16.07
C LEU A 1058 10.30 -7.82 -15.94
N HIS A 1059 9.61 -7.45 -17.02
CA HIS A 1059 8.66 -6.34 -17.03
C HIS A 1059 7.43 -6.64 -16.16
N CYS A 1060 6.59 -7.59 -16.59
CA CYS A 1060 5.38 -8.04 -15.86
C CYS A 1060 5.53 -9.41 -15.22
N TRP A 1061 6.66 -10.06 -15.44
CA TRP A 1061 6.95 -11.41 -14.99
C TRP A 1061 8.18 -11.39 -14.08
N GLU A 1062 8.28 -12.38 -13.22
CA GLU A 1062 9.46 -12.74 -12.46
C GLU A 1062 9.86 -14.13 -12.88
N PHE A 1063 11.12 -14.30 -13.25
CA PHE A 1063 11.70 -15.58 -13.59
C PHE A 1063 12.51 -16.08 -12.41
N GLY A 1064 12.29 -17.32 -12.02
CA GLY A 1064 13.09 -18.06 -11.06
C GLY A 1064 13.51 -19.38 -11.68
N PHE A 1065 14.76 -19.77 -11.49
CA PHE A 1065 15.28 -21.06 -11.91
C PHE A 1065 16.16 -21.63 -10.80
N LYS A 1066 15.71 -22.72 -10.17
CA LYS A 1066 16.46 -23.50 -9.21
C LYS A 1066 17.03 -24.73 -9.92
N TRP A 1067 18.27 -25.08 -9.65
CA TRP A 1067 18.94 -26.26 -10.19
C TRP A 1067 19.71 -26.97 -9.09
N TRP A 1068 19.57 -28.29 -8.97
CA TRP A 1068 20.29 -29.13 -8.01
C TRP A 1068 20.93 -30.31 -8.76
N PRO A 1069 22.21 -30.20 -9.13
CA PRO A 1069 22.85 -31.12 -10.08
C PRO A 1069 23.08 -32.55 -9.57
N THR A 1070 23.15 -32.77 -8.26
CA THR A 1070 23.55 -34.05 -7.66
C THR A 1070 22.48 -34.64 -6.72
N GLY A 1071 22.62 -35.92 -6.39
CA GLY A 1071 21.73 -36.67 -5.51
C GLY A 1071 20.55 -37.36 -6.22
N ALA A 1072 19.87 -38.28 -5.52
CA ALA A 1072 18.76 -39.07 -6.08
C ALA A 1072 17.58 -38.24 -6.60
N GLY A 1073 17.49 -36.96 -6.21
CA GLY A 1073 16.47 -36.04 -6.68
C GLY A 1073 16.92 -35.13 -7.83
N SER A 1074 18.16 -35.21 -8.34
CA SER A 1074 18.78 -34.23 -9.25
C SER A 1074 17.85 -33.70 -10.35
N GLY A 1075 17.77 -32.39 -10.52
CA GLY A 1075 16.87 -31.77 -11.48
C GLY A 1075 16.90 -30.24 -11.44
N PHE A 1076 16.00 -29.61 -12.18
CA PHE A 1076 15.78 -28.16 -12.12
C PHE A 1076 14.30 -27.85 -11.89
N LEU A 1077 14.02 -26.64 -11.41
CA LEU A 1077 12.71 -26.05 -11.28
C LEU A 1077 12.77 -24.63 -11.83
N LEU A 1078 12.04 -24.38 -12.89
CA LEU A 1078 11.77 -23.09 -13.50
C LEU A 1078 10.41 -22.57 -12.98
N ASN A 1079 10.30 -21.26 -12.78
CA ASN A 1079 9.11 -20.59 -12.29
C ASN A 1079 9.03 -19.18 -12.86
N ILE A 1080 8.05 -18.94 -13.70
CA ILE A 1080 7.73 -17.64 -14.27
C ILE A 1080 6.42 -17.20 -13.64
N ARG A 1081 6.43 -16.21 -12.76
CA ARG A 1081 5.20 -15.71 -12.09
C ARG A 1081 4.94 -14.26 -12.44
N VAL A 1082 3.70 -13.82 -12.35
CA VAL A 1082 3.38 -12.39 -12.54
C VAL A 1082 3.99 -11.58 -11.38
N LYS A 1083 4.63 -10.46 -11.71
CA LYS A 1083 5.32 -9.58 -10.75
C LYS A 1083 4.35 -8.90 -9.78
N SER A 1084 3.18 -8.51 -10.27
CA SER A 1084 2.18 -7.81 -9.47
C SER A 1084 1.80 -8.63 -8.22
N PRO A 1085 1.85 -8.04 -7.01
CA PRO A 1085 1.46 -8.70 -5.76
C PRO A 1085 0.06 -9.32 -5.83
N ASP A 1086 -0.85 -8.70 -6.59
CA ASP A 1086 -2.25 -9.13 -6.76
C ASP A 1086 -2.39 -10.42 -7.57
N LEU A 1087 -1.38 -10.76 -8.36
CA LEU A 1087 -1.41 -11.86 -9.32
C LEU A 1087 -0.21 -12.80 -9.17
N LYS A 1088 0.54 -12.71 -8.07
CA LYS A 1088 1.71 -13.59 -7.79
C LYS A 1088 1.38 -15.07 -7.81
N ASP A 1089 0.11 -15.43 -7.62
CA ASP A 1089 -0.36 -16.82 -7.72
C ASP A 1089 -0.40 -17.34 -9.16
N ILE A 1090 -0.45 -16.48 -10.19
CA ILE A 1090 -0.28 -16.86 -11.59
C ILE A 1090 1.19 -17.13 -11.83
N LYS A 1091 1.51 -18.41 -12.01
CA LYS A 1091 2.87 -18.85 -12.29
C LYS A 1091 2.88 -20.03 -13.24
N LEU A 1092 3.80 -20.01 -14.20
CA LEU A 1092 4.18 -21.14 -15.02
C LEU A 1092 5.43 -21.72 -14.40
N LYS A 1093 5.35 -22.96 -13.93
CA LYS A 1093 6.54 -23.71 -13.55
C LYS A 1093 6.83 -24.77 -14.60
N SER A 1094 8.10 -25.15 -14.70
CA SER A 1094 8.55 -26.32 -15.44
C SER A 1094 9.69 -26.92 -14.64
N SER A 1095 9.86 -28.23 -14.62
CA SER A 1095 11.00 -28.91 -14.03
C SER A 1095 11.47 -29.98 -14.98
N GLY A 1096 12.72 -30.41 -14.88
CA GLY A 1096 13.25 -31.46 -15.75
C GLY A 1096 14.63 -31.98 -15.34
N GLY A 1097 15.02 -33.03 -16.04
CA GLY A 1097 16.26 -33.83 -15.94
C GLY A 1097 15.91 -35.23 -16.42
N ARG A 1098 16.68 -36.04 -17.14
CA ARG A 1098 18.07 -36.00 -17.66
C ARG A 1098 18.21 -35.30 -19.04
N LEU A 1099 19.40 -34.72 -19.25
CA LEU A 1099 19.98 -34.14 -20.47
C LEU A 1099 19.32 -34.45 -21.83
N PHE A 1100 18.84 -33.40 -22.51
CA PHE A 1100 18.89 -33.33 -23.98
C PHE A 1100 20.35 -33.14 -24.39
N GLY A 1101 20.89 -34.10 -25.14
CA GLY A 1101 22.05 -33.88 -25.98
C GLY A 1101 21.57 -33.34 -27.34
N LEU A 1102 21.96 -32.10 -27.62
CA LEU A 1102 21.75 -31.28 -28.83
C LEU A 1102 20.31 -30.81 -29.12
#